data_AF-A0A7R9DM08-F1
#
_entry.id   AF-A0A7R9DM08-F1
#
_cell.length_a   1.000
_cell.length_b   1.000
_cell.length_c   1.000
_cell.angle_alpha   90.00
_cell.angle_beta   90.00
_cell.angle_gamma   90.00
#
_symmetry.space_group_name_H-M   'P 1'
#
loop_
_entity.id
_entity.type
_entity.pdbx_description
1 polymer ?
#
loop_
_entity_poly.entity_id
_entity_poly.type
_entity_poly.pdbx_seq_one_letter_code
_entity_poly.pdbx_strand_id
1 'polypeptide(L)'
;SVSKVNKELLNEIPSLEDKAVSEIENASSLQDLEKVRLSYLGKKGVIKAYFDNLKEIEDAGKKRNLGEVINVLRNKLDQLIMNKENALKAEEVNFKLQNEAVDITLPVRPEKMGKVHPLSKVLNEVKLIFAHMGFKAVDGPDIEDEFHVFDALNTPSHHPAREEQDTFYLKNKINDKRMVLRTHTSSVEIRTMEKAKTFPIKIVSPGRVYRNDFDATHTPMFHQIEGLYVNENVNMGQLKFTIHHFLNKFFGDKGLKIRFRNSFFPFTEPSAEVDISYKGSKWIEVLGCGMTHPNVFQNVGIDHTKYSGFAFGIGIERLAMLKYQISDLRSFYDNKIRWLDHYVISKTHTFVILAAGHGRRMNSDLPKVLHKIGSFSMLQHVIYNAKQLNPENIAVVVDLPLIERLKCFKDIQLITQELTLGTGDAVKTAMRNLKELPDSSIIIVQYGDTPLIKSSTITKMVSCLEGKALVCLGFRTSNKEYGRLIIENGSLREIVEAKSDKNNHEEFLANAGIMVACAKNLRELVEKIECNSSTHEYYLTDIVSIAVKSNLNVGYVITGGEEATGINNRNDLIKAEFYFQENKRKFFTNSGVTLVAPETVFFSLDTQIARDSVIYPYVFFGTGVKIESGAKILPFSHLKNCLIKSNAEVGPFTRIRGNTTIGNKAKIGNFVEVKTSEVGQNTRIKHLSYIGNAKVGQRSNIGAGTIVCNYDGKKKHKTNIGSNCFIGANSSLIAPLNVHDDSVIAAGSVIVEDVPEKSLAIAREK
;
A
#
# COMPACT_ATOMS: atom_id res chain seq x y z
N SER A 1 2.34 92.54 -12.26
CA SER A 1 1.41 91.53 -11.70
C SER A 1 1.52 90.17 -12.38
N VAL A 2 1.81 90.07 -13.68
CA VAL A 2 1.92 88.79 -14.43
C VAL A 2 3.14 87.92 -14.02
N SER A 3 4.23 88.48 -13.51
CA SER A 3 5.43 87.72 -13.12
C SER A 3 5.32 86.95 -11.80
N LYS A 4 4.34 87.28 -10.94
CA LYS A 4 4.16 86.65 -9.62
C LYS A 4 3.36 85.35 -9.72
N VAL A 5 2.25 85.39 -10.46
CA VAL A 5 1.39 84.23 -10.79
C VAL A 5 2.21 83.12 -11.49
N ASN A 6 3.16 83.51 -12.34
CA ASN A 6 3.99 82.58 -13.11
C ASN A 6 5.07 81.83 -12.30
N LYS A 7 5.51 82.37 -11.15
CA LYS A 7 6.48 81.71 -10.27
C LYS A 7 5.80 80.76 -9.30
N GLU A 8 4.56 81.05 -8.92
CA GLU A 8 3.72 80.20 -8.07
C GLU A 8 3.35 78.90 -8.81
N LEU A 9 2.90 79.00 -10.07
CA LEU A 9 2.53 77.86 -10.92
C LEU A 9 3.68 76.83 -11.14
N LEU A 10 4.92 77.28 -11.33
CA LEU A 10 6.08 76.40 -11.52
C LEU A 10 6.56 75.74 -10.23
N ASN A 11 6.35 76.37 -9.07
CA ASN A 11 6.68 75.81 -7.77
C ASN A 11 5.62 74.81 -7.27
N GLU A 12 4.38 74.90 -7.76
CA GLU A 12 3.28 74.00 -7.38
C GLU A 12 3.30 72.65 -8.10
N ILE A 13 3.85 72.58 -9.32
CA ILE A 13 3.86 71.36 -10.16
C ILE A 13 4.56 70.17 -9.48
N PRO A 14 5.76 70.32 -8.85
CA PRO A 14 6.40 69.22 -8.13
C PRO A 14 5.58 68.74 -6.93
N SER A 15 4.97 69.66 -6.18
CA SER A 15 4.11 69.31 -5.03
C SER A 15 2.83 68.59 -5.46
N LEU A 16 2.29 68.95 -6.62
CA LEU A 16 1.14 68.27 -7.22
C LEU A 16 1.51 66.88 -7.72
N GLU A 17 2.68 66.73 -8.33
CA GLU A 17 3.21 65.45 -8.78
C GLU A 17 3.37 64.49 -7.60
N ASP A 18 4.03 64.91 -6.52
CA ASP A 18 4.22 64.06 -5.32
C ASP A 18 2.88 63.65 -4.70
N LYS A 19 1.90 64.56 -4.67
CA LYS A 19 0.56 64.28 -4.18
C LYS A 19 -0.18 63.28 -5.07
N ALA A 20 -0.12 63.47 -6.40
CA ALA A 20 -0.75 62.58 -7.36
C ALA A 20 -0.12 61.18 -7.35
N VAL A 21 1.21 61.09 -7.26
CA VAL A 21 1.93 59.82 -7.13
C VAL A 21 1.51 59.09 -5.84
N SER A 22 1.45 59.80 -4.71
CA SER A 22 1.02 59.23 -3.44
C SER A 22 -0.44 58.74 -3.48
N GLU A 23 -1.35 59.49 -4.09
CA GLU A 23 -2.76 59.07 -4.23
C GLU A 23 -2.91 57.86 -5.18
N ILE A 24 -2.08 57.76 -6.23
CA ILE A 24 -2.03 56.59 -7.12
C ILE A 24 -1.49 55.36 -6.38
N GLU A 25 -0.40 55.50 -5.62
CA GLU A 25 0.21 54.40 -4.86
C GLU A 25 -0.73 53.86 -3.77
N ASN A 26 -1.48 54.74 -3.11
CA ASN A 26 -2.42 54.41 -2.05
C ASN A 26 -3.80 53.91 -2.54
N ALA A 27 -4.07 53.94 -3.85
CA ALA A 27 -5.30 53.39 -4.40
C ALA A 27 -5.36 51.87 -4.19
N SER A 28 -6.34 51.41 -3.41
CA SER A 28 -6.52 50.01 -3.00
C SER A 28 -7.56 49.25 -3.83
N SER A 29 -8.23 49.92 -4.77
CA SER A 29 -9.20 49.29 -5.68
C SER A 29 -9.20 49.96 -7.05
N LEU A 30 -9.68 49.25 -8.07
CA LEU A 30 -9.84 49.82 -9.41
C LEU A 30 -10.78 51.04 -9.42
N GLN A 31 -11.80 51.03 -8.56
CA GLN A 31 -12.72 52.16 -8.41
C GLN A 31 -12.04 53.38 -7.79
N ASP A 32 -11.15 53.18 -6.82
CA ASP A 32 -10.40 54.28 -6.20
C ASP A 32 -9.34 54.83 -7.14
N LEU A 33 -8.66 53.97 -7.90
CA LEU A 33 -7.72 54.40 -8.94
C LEU A 33 -8.43 55.19 -10.05
N GLU A 34 -9.66 54.82 -10.41
CA GLU A 34 -10.45 55.54 -11.41
C GLU A 34 -10.93 56.92 -10.90
N LYS A 35 -11.24 57.06 -9.61
CA LYS A 35 -11.48 58.38 -8.99
C LYS A 35 -10.25 59.28 -9.07
N VAL A 36 -9.06 58.74 -8.78
CA VAL A 36 -7.78 59.46 -8.91
C VAL A 36 -7.52 59.83 -10.38
N ARG A 37 -7.78 58.92 -11.32
CA ARG A 37 -7.66 59.24 -12.75
C ARG A 37 -8.59 60.39 -13.16
N LEU A 38 -9.83 60.39 -12.69
CA LEU A 38 -10.80 61.44 -12.99
C LEU A 38 -10.43 62.79 -12.36
N SER A 39 -9.86 62.81 -11.15
CA SER A 39 -9.46 64.05 -10.47
C SER A 39 -8.27 64.74 -11.16
N TYR A 40 -7.30 63.99 -11.66
CA TYR A 40 -6.11 64.58 -12.30
C TYR A 40 -6.22 64.69 -13.83
N LEU A 41 -6.68 63.63 -14.51
CA LEU A 41 -6.66 63.49 -15.97
C LEU A 41 -8.04 63.58 -16.64
N GLY A 42 -9.11 63.71 -15.85
CA GLY A 42 -10.47 63.81 -16.35
C GLY A 42 -10.75 65.10 -17.14
N LYS A 43 -11.92 65.16 -17.78
CA LYS A 43 -12.36 66.35 -18.58
C LYS A 43 -12.51 67.64 -17.75
N LYS A 44 -12.62 67.52 -16.42
CA LYS A 44 -12.63 68.60 -15.42
C LYS A 44 -11.46 68.46 -14.43
N GLY A 45 -10.45 67.67 -14.78
CA GLY A 45 -9.34 67.32 -13.90
C GLY A 45 -8.31 68.44 -13.76
N VAL A 46 -7.48 68.32 -12.74
CA VAL A 46 -6.47 69.31 -12.36
C VAL A 46 -5.52 69.64 -13.53
N ILE A 47 -5.04 68.63 -14.27
CA ILE A 47 -4.14 68.86 -15.42
C ILE A 47 -4.81 69.69 -16.52
N LYS A 48 -6.11 69.48 -16.75
CA LYS A 48 -6.83 70.25 -17.76
C LYS A 48 -7.05 71.71 -17.34
N ALA A 49 -7.27 71.97 -16.06
CA ALA A 49 -7.30 73.34 -15.53
C ALA A 49 -5.96 74.06 -15.74
N TYR A 50 -4.83 73.37 -15.54
CA TYR A 50 -3.50 73.93 -15.87
C TYR A 50 -3.34 74.20 -17.38
N PHE A 51 -3.87 73.34 -18.26
CA PHE A 51 -3.88 73.60 -19.71
C PHE A 51 -4.78 74.79 -20.11
N ASP A 52 -5.91 75.00 -19.45
CA ASP A 52 -6.80 76.13 -19.72
C ASP A 52 -6.18 77.46 -19.26
N ASN A 53 -5.46 77.47 -18.13
CA ASN A 53 -4.72 78.65 -17.64
C ASN A 53 -3.55 79.06 -18.56
N LEU A 54 -3.02 78.16 -19.42
CA LEU A 54 -2.01 78.52 -20.43
C LEU A 54 -2.54 79.51 -21.49
N LYS A 55 -3.87 79.64 -21.65
CA LYS A 55 -4.47 80.56 -22.62
C LYS A 55 -4.22 82.03 -22.27
N GLU A 56 -4.03 82.35 -20.99
CA GLU A 56 -3.86 83.71 -20.47
C GLU A 56 -2.41 84.23 -20.57
N ILE A 57 -1.48 83.41 -21.07
CA ILE A 57 -0.06 83.76 -21.21
C ILE A 57 0.22 84.32 -22.62
N GLU A 58 0.64 85.59 -22.71
CA GLU A 58 0.96 86.29 -23.97
C GLU A 58 2.38 85.96 -24.51
N ASP A 59 3.32 85.53 -23.66
CA ASP A 59 4.69 85.17 -24.03
C ASP A 59 4.76 83.75 -24.65
N ALA A 60 4.95 83.69 -25.98
CA ALA A 60 4.95 82.45 -26.74
C ALA A 60 6.06 81.46 -26.34
N GLY A 61 7.23 81.95 -25.92
CA GLY A 61 8.36 81.11 -25.52
C GLY A 61 8.11 80.41 -24.19
N LYS A 62 7.55 81.14 -23.21
CA LYS A 62 7.22 80.58 -21.89
C LYS A 62 5.98 79.69 -21.90
N LYS A 63 4.99 80.01 -22.72
CA LYS A 63 3.80 79.18 -22.93
C LYS A 63 4.15 77.79 -23.46
N ARG A 64 5.15 77.71 -24.36
CA ARG A 64 5.65 76.43 -24.88
C ARG A 64 6.35 75.59 -23.80
N ASN A 65 7.22 76.20 -22.99
CA ASN A 65 7.95 75.50 -21.93
C ASN A 65 7.01 74.95 -20.84
N LEU A 66 6.08 75.77 -20.33
CA LEU A 66 5.08 75.32 -19.36
C LEU A 66 4.16 74.23 -19.93
N GLY A 67 3.75 74.33 -21.20
CA GLY A 67 2.98 73.28 -21.86
C GLY A 67 3.74 71.96 -22.03
N GLU A 68 5.05 72.01 -22.22
CA GLU A 68 5.92 70.83 -22.28
C GLU A 68 6.01 70.14 -20.91
N VAL A 69 6.24 70.91 -19.84
CA VAL A 69 6.29 70.39 -18.46
C VAL A 69 4.95 69.73 -18.07
N ILE A 70 3.82 70.35 -18.38
CA ILE A 70 2.49 69.78 -18.08
C ILE A 70 2.23 68.51 -18.91
N ASN A 71 2.68 68.46 -20.17
CA ASN A 71 2.57 67.24 -20.98
C ASN A 71 3.44 66.09 -20.44
N VAL A 72 4.65 66.39 -19.97
CA VAL A 72 5.53 65.40 -19.33
C VAL A 72 4.88 64.85 -18.06
N LEU A 73 4.35 65.72 -17.20
CA LEU A 73 3.63 65.29 -16.00
C LEU A 73 2.40 64.45 -16.33
N ARG A 74 1.60 64.87 -17.32
CA ARG A 74 0.42 64.12 -17.78
C ARG A 74 0.78 62.70 -18.21
N ASN A 75 1.78 62.58 -19.08
CA ASN A 75 2.22 61.28 -19.59
C ASN A 75 2.77 60.39 -18.47
N LYS A 76 3.50 60.99 -17.51
CA LYS A 76 4.02 60.26 -16.33
C LYS A 76 2.89 59.74 -15.44
N LEU A 77 1.87 60.55 -15.15
CA LEU A 77 0.71 60.11 -14.37
C LEU A 77 -0.12 59.06 -15.10
N ASP A 78 -0.34 59.21 -16.41
CA ASP A 78 -1.00 58.19 -17.24
C ASP A 78 -0.28 56.84 -17.13
N GLN A 79 1.06 56.85 -17.20
CA GLN A 79 1.88 55.64 -17.14
C GLN A 79 1.87 55.00 -15.73
N LEU A 80 1.90 55.80 -14.67
CA LEU A 80 1.79 55.32 -13.29
C LEU A 80 0.42 54.73 -12.99
N ILE A 81 -0.66 55.35 -13.49
CA ILE A 81 -2.02 54.83 -13.36
C ILE A 81 -2.14 53.51 -14.12
N MET A 82 -1.65 53.41 -15.35
CA MET A 82 -1.66 52.14 -16.10
C MET A 82 -0.90 51.03 -15.37
N ASN A 83 0.27 51.34 -14.79
CA ASN A 83 1.05 50.36 -14.02
C ASN A 83 0.31 49.89 -12.76
N LYS A 84 -0.29 50.81 -12.00
CA LYS A 84 -1.08 50.50 -10.80
C LYS A 84 -2.36 49.73 -11.15
N GLU A 85 -3.01 50.07 -12.27
CA GLU A 85 -4.20 49.38 -12.77
C GLU A 85 -3.88 47.92 -13.12
N ASN A 86 -2.76 47.69 -13.80
CA ASN A 86 -2.29 46.34 -14.10
C ASN A 86 -1.92 45.55 -12.83
N ALA A 87 -1.29 46.20 -11.85
CA ALA A 87 -0.97 45.58 -10.57
C ALA A 87 -2.24 45.17 -9.79
N LEU A 88 -3.22 46.07 -9.68
CA LEU A 88 -4.50 45.79 -8.99
C LEU A 88 -5.30 44.70 -9.71
N LYS A 89 -5.31 44.69 -11.05
CA LYS A 89 -5.92 43.59 -11.84
C LYS A 89 -5.22 42.26 -11.61
N ALA A 90 -3.89 42.26 -11.55
CA ALA A 90 -3.12 41.05 -11.25
C ALA A 90 -3.36 40.55 -9.82
N GLU A 91 -3.49 41.45 -8.85
CA GLU A 91 -3.87 41.12 -7.47
C GLU A 91 -5.30 40.55 -7.39
N GLU A 92 -6.27 41.13 -8.09
CA GLU A 92 -7.65 40.62 -8.13
C GLU A 92 -7.72 39.22 -8.77
N VAL A 93 -6.97 39.00 -9.85
CA VAL A 93 -6.84 37.69 -10.50
C VAL A 93 -6.16 36.68 -9.57
N ASN A 94 -5.07 37.05 -8.90
CA ASN A 94 -4.40 36.16 -7.94
C ASN A 94 -5.27 35.85 -6.72
N PHE A 95 -6.06 36.83 -6.24
CA PHE A 95 -7.01 36.63 -5.15
C PHE A 95 -8.16 35.69 -5.56
N LYS A 96 -8.67 35.81 -6.80
CA LYS A 96 -9.63 34.85 -7.37
C LYS A 96 -9.00 33.46 -7.53
N LEU A 97 -7.79 33.37 -8.08
CA LEU A 97 -7.06 32.10 -8.21
C LEU A 97 -6.76 31.44 -6.86
N GLN A 98 -6.49 32.21 -5.80
CA GLN A 98 -6.29 31.69 -4.45
C GLN A 98 -7.60 31.19 -3.80
N ASN A 99 -8.71 31.89 -4.01
CA ASN A 99 -10.02 31.47 -3.49
C ASN A 99 -10.65 30.33 -4.30
N GLU A 100 -10.35 30.25 -5.59
CA GLU A 100 -10.75 29.17 -6.50
C GLU A 100 -9.72 28.02 -6.51
N ALA A 101 -8.63 28.13 -5.74
CA ALA A 101 -7.64 27.08 -5.60
C ALA A 101 -8.27 25.88 -4.89
N VAL A 102 -8.57 24.84 -5.67
CA VAL A 102 -8.95 23.54 -5.14
C VAL A 102 -7.73 22.93 -4.45
N ASP A 103 -7.82 22.71 -3.14
CA ASP A 103 -6.78 22.07 -2.34
C ASP A 103 -6.63 20.58 -2.74
N ILE A 104 -5.67 20.32 -3.63
CA ILE A 104 -5.28 18.98 -4.07
C ILE A 104 -4.32 18.28 -3.08
N THR A 105 -4.01 18.91 -1.94
CA THR A 105 -3.14 18.36 -0.87
C THR A 105 -3.92 17.70 0.26
N LEU A 106 -5.26 17.76 0.23
CA LEU A 106 -6.13 16.96 1.09
C LEU A 106 -5.67 15.50 1.07
N PRO A 107 -5.42 14.88 2.24
CA PRO A 107 -5.05 13.48 2.29
C PRO A 107 -6.13 12.65 1.60
N VAL A 108 -5.69 11.67 0.81
CA VAL A 108 -6.59 10.69 0.17
C VAL A 108 -7.59 10.19 1.22
N ARG A 109 -8.89 10.16 0.88
CA ARG A 109 -9.91 9.59 1.76
C ARG A 109 -9.39 8.23 2.24
N PRO A 110 -9.38 7.93 3.54
CA PRO A 110 -8.78 6.70 4.04
C PRO A 110 -9.40 5.51 3.29
N GLU A 111 -8.58 4.87 2.46
CA GLU A 111 -8.98 3.68 1.72
C GLU A 111 -9.09 2.54 2.72
N LYS A 112 -10.32 2.19 3.09
CA LYS A 112 -10.55 0.93 3.80
C LYS A 112 -10.43 -0.18 2.77
N MET A 113 -9.39 -0.99 2.87
CA MET A 113 -9.31 -2.21 2.06
C MET A 113 -10.54 -3.06 2.32
N GLY A 114 -11.29 -3.34 1.26
CA GLY A 114 -12.44 -4.23 1.30
C GLY A 114 -12.03 -5.62 1.75
N LYS A 115 -12.94 -6.31 2.43
CA LYS A 115 -12.76 -7.70 2.86
C LYS A 115 -13.37 -8.64 1.83
N VAL A 116 -12.72 -9.76 1.54
CA VAL A 116 -13.28 -10.78 0.62
C VAL A 116 -14.50 -11.42 1.27
N HIS A 117 -15.64 -11.39 0.56
CA HIS A 117 -16.91 -11.93 1.02
C HIS A 117 -16.81 -13.43 1.37
N PRO A 118 -17.48 -13.93 2.43
CA PRO A 118 -17.45 -15.35 2.79
C PRO A 118 -17.81 -16.29 1.63
N LEU A 119 -18.81 -15.94 0.80
CA LEU A 119 -19.16 -16.74 -0.39
C LEU A 119 -18.02 -16.81 -1.39
N SER A 120 -17.34 -15.70 -1.66
CA SER A 120 -16.19 -15.68 -2.59
C SER A 120 -15.02 -16.51 -2.07
N LYS A 121 -14.80 -16.53 -0.74
CA LYS A 121 -13.79 -17.41 -0.12
C LYS A 121 -14.12 -18.88 -0.34
N VAL A 122 -15.35 -19.28 -0.03
CA VAL A 122 -15.81 -20.68 -0.22
C VAL A 122 -15.74 -21.07 -1.69
N LEU A 123 -16.25 -20.23 -2.60
CA LEU A 123 -16.21 -20.48 -4.03
C LEU A 123 -14.77 -20.74 -4.51
N ASN A 124 -13.82 -19.89 -4.12
CA ASN A 124 -12.42 -20.04 -4.50
C ASN A 124 -11.78 -21.29 -3.89
N GLU A 125 -12.10 -21.62 -2.65
CA GLU A 125 -11.60 -22.82 -1.98
C GLU A 125 -12.12 -24.10 -2.65
N VAL A 126 -13.42 -24.16 -2.97
CA VAL A 126 -14.01 -25.29 -3.70
C VAL A 126 -13.35 -25.44 -5.07
N LYS A 127 -13.17 -24.35 -5.83
CA LYS A 127 -12.43 -24.35 -7.11
C LYS A 127 -11.02 -24.91 -6.95
N LEU A 128 -10.30 -24.49 -5.91
CA LEU A 128 -8.93 -24.95 -5.65
C LEU A 128 -8.87 -26.44 -5.31
N ILE A 129 -9.80 -26.97 -4.52
CA ILE A 129 -9.84 -28.41 -4.20
C ILE A 129 -10.04 -29.23 -5.48
N PHE A 130 -11.01 -28.86 -6.32
CA PHE A 130 -11.25 -29.57 -7.58
C PHE A 130 -10.11 -29.38 -8.59
N ALA A 131 -9.46 -28.21 -8.61
CA ALA A 131 -8.27 -27.99 -9.44
C ALA A 131 -7.12 -28.94 -9.08
N HIS A 132 -6.87 -29.20 -7.78
CA HIS A 132 -5.88 -30.20 -7.35
C HIS A 132 -6.25 -31.63 -7.76
N MET A 133 -7.53 -31.90 -7.97
CA MET A 133 -8.02 -33.18 -8.50
C MET A 133 -8.00 -33.22 -10.04
N GLY A 134 -7.52 -32.18 -10.70
CA GLY A 134 -7.40 -32.10 -12.16
C GLY A 134 -8.66 -31.62 -12.89
N PHE A 135 -9.65 -31.06 -12.19
CA PHE A 135 -10.79 -30.40 -12.83
C PHE A 135 -10.42 -29.00 -13.30
N LYS A 136 -10.89 -28.62 -14.48
CA LYS A 136 -10.75 -27.27 -15.02
C LYS A 136 -12.00 -26.43 -14.73
N ALA A 137 -11.83 -25.22 -14.21
CA ALA A 137 -12.95 -24.28 -14.07
C ALA A 137 -13.38 -23.75 -15.45
N VAL A 138 -14.68 -23.80 -15.75
CA VAL A 138 -15.27 -23.32 -17.02
C VAL A 138 -16.48 -22.44 -16.73
N ASP A 139 -16.47 -21.23 -17.28
CA ASP A 139 -17.57 -20.28 -17.16
C ASP A 139 -18.54 -20.40 -18.35
N GLY A 140 -19.80 -20.03 -18.13
CA GLY A 140 -20.83 -19.97 -19.18
C GLY A 140 -21.79 -18.81 -18.97
N PRO A 141 -22.73 -18.58 -19.92
CA PRO A 141 -23.60 -17.42 -19.90
C PRO A 141 -24.65 -17.52 -18.80
N ASP A 142 -25.08 -16.37 -18.24
CA ASP A 142 -26.16 -16.30 -17.25
C ASP A 142 -27.56 -16.42 -17.91
N ILE A 143 -27.67 -16.05 -19.19
CA ILE A 143 -28.86 -16.20 -20.02
C ILE A 143 -28.63 -17.35 -20.99
N GLU A 144 -29.51 -18.34 -20.97
CA GLU A 144 -29.42 -19.56 -21.76
C GLU A 144 -30.71 -19.81 -22.57
N ASP A 145 -30.63 -20.68 -23.57
CA ASP A 145 -31.83 -21.18 -24.27
C ASP A 145 -32.40 -22.42 -23.55
N GLU A 146 -33.67 -22.73 -23.80
CA GLU A 146 -34.35 -23.87 -23.17
C GLU A 146 -33.66 -25.22 -23.44
N PHE A 147 -33.00 -25.35 -24.59
CA PHE A 147 -32.33 -26.58 -24.96
C PHE A 147 -31.18 -26.89 -24.01
N HIS A 148 -30.29 -25.93 -23.75
CA HIS A 148 -29.14 -26.17 -22.89
C HIS A 148 -29.51 -26.26 -21.40
N VAL A 149 -30.61 -25.64 -20.97
CA VAL A 149 -31.07 -25.68 -19.56
C VAL A 149 -31.93 -26.92 -19.28
N PHE A 150 -32.72 -27.40 -20.24
CA PHE A 150 -33.71 -28.45 -19.98
C PHE A 150 -33.60 -29.62 -20.95
N ASP A 151 -33.77 -29.40 -22.25
CA ASP A 151 -33.96 -30.49 -23.21
C ASP A 151 -32.73 -31.39 -23.31
N ALA A 152 -31.53 -30.79 -23.43
CA ALA A 152 -30.26 -31.50 -23.49
C ALA A 152 -29.97 -32.28 -22.19
N LEU A 153 -30.48 -31.79 -21.06
CA LEU A 153 -30.40 -32.42 -19.74
C LEU A 153 -31.56 -33.39 -19.48
N ASN A 154 -32.18 -33.93 -20.55
CA ASN A 154 -33.23 -34.96 -20.45
C ASN A 154 -34.41 -34.54 -19.56
N THR A 155 -34.70 -33.23 -19.47
CA THR A 155 -35.79 -32.70 -18.64
C THR A 155 -37.07 -32.58 -19.49
N PRO A 156 -38.14 -33.34 -19.18
CA PRO A 156 -39.35 -33.34 -19.98
C PRO A 156 -40.04 -31.97 -20.07
N SER A 157 -40.78 -31.72 -21.16
CA SER A 157 -41.51 -30.46 -21.38
C SER A 157 -42.57 -30.14 -20.32
N HIS A 158 -43.11 -31.16 -19.67
CA HIS A 158 -44.11 -31.05 -18.60
C HIS A 158 -43.49 -31.05 -17.19
N HIS A 159 -42.16 -30.95 -17.07
CA HIS A 159 -41.50 -30.95 -15.77
C HIS A 159 -41.77 -29.62 -15.04
N PRO A 160 -42.16 -29.62 -13.75
CA PRO A 160 -42.50 -28.39 -13.01
C PRO A 160 -41.42 -27.31 -13.07
N ALA A 161 -40.14 -27.70 -13.00
CA ALA A 161 -39.01 -26.77 -13.13
C ALA A 161 -39.00 -25.93 -14.43
N ARG A 162 -39.78 -26.28 -15.47
CA ARG A 162 -39.91 -25.49 -16.70
C ARG A 162 -41.05 -24.47 -16.65
N GLU A 163 -41.91 -24.52 -15.64
CA GLU A 163 -43.04 -23.60 -15.51
C GLU A 163 -42.57 -22.18 -15.17
N GLU A 164 -43.31 -21.16 -15.63
CA GLU A 164 -42.97 -19.75 -15.38
C GLU A 164 -43.04 -19.37 -13.90
N GLN A 165 -43.72 -20.18 -13.08
CA GLN A 165 -43.76 -20.00 -11.63
C GLN A 165 -42.42 -20.33 -10.97
N ASP A 166 -41.59 -21.21 -11.55
CA ASP A 166 -40.33 -21.70 -10.98
C ASP A 166 -39.10 -21.10 -11.70
N THR A 167 -39.25 -20.77 -12.99
CA THR A 167 -38.16 -20.32 -13.87
C THR A 167 -38.40 -18.93 -14.47
N PHE A 168 -37.36 -18.08 -14.42
CA PHE A 168 -37.39 -16.76 -15.04
C PHE A 168 -37.14 -16.81 -16.54
N TYR A 169 -38.19 -16.57 -17.32
CA TYR A 169 -38.12 -16.42 -18.78
C TYR A 169 -38.00 -14.96 -19.20
N LEU A 170 -37.23 -14.72 -20.26
CA LEU A 170 -37.17 -13.41 -20.89
C LEU A 170 -38.43 -13.16 -21.71
N LYS A 171 -38.96 -11.93 -21.63
CA LYS A 171 -40.15 -11.51 -22.39
C LYS A 171 -39.93 -11.57 -23.91
N ASN A 172 -38.72 -11.23 -24.36
CA ASN A 172 -38.36 -11.21 -25.77
C ASN A 172 -37.54 -12.46 -26.13
N LYS A 173 -37.82 -13.05 -27.29
CA LYS A 173 -37.00 -14.09 -27.88
C LYS A 173 -35.70 -13.52 -28.43
N ILE A 174 -34.63 -14.31 -28.41
CA ILE A 174 -33.34 -13.99 -29.03
C ILE A 174 -33.07 -15.08 -30.08
N ASN A 175 -32.86 -14.69 -31.34
CA ASN A 175 -32.68 -15.63 -32.46
C ASN A 175 -33.82 -16.68 -32.55
N ASP A 176 -35.07 -16.23 -32.42
CA ASP A 176 -36.30 -17.05 -32.37
C ASP A 176 -36.39 -18.10 -31.25
N LYS A 177 -35.39 -18.15 -30.36
CA LYS A 177 -35.36 -19.01 -29.18
C LYS A 177 -35.92 -18.29 -27.96
N ARG A 178 -36.67 -19.01 -27.16
CA ARG A 178 -37.06 -18.57 -25.82
C ARG A 178 -35.84 -18.66 -24.92
N MET A 179 -35.59 -17.60 -24.17
CA MET A 179 -34.43 -17.48 -23.31
C MET A 179 -34.85 -17.48 -21.85
N VAL A 180 -33.98 -18.02 -21.00
CA VAL A 180 -34.17 -18.23 -19.56
C VAL A 180 -32.94 -17.75 -18.81
N LEU A 181 -33.13 -17.17 -17.62
CA LEU A 181 -32.03 -17.03 -16.66
C LEU A 181 -31.72 -18.42 -16.11
N ARG A 182 -30.49 -18.91 -16.31
CA ARG A 182 -30.16 -20.31 -16.02
C ARG A 182 -30.53 -20.71 -14.59
N THR A 183 -31.17 -21.86 -14.44
CA THR A 183 -31.63 -22.41 -13.14
C THR A 183 -30.56 -23.23 -12.43
N HIS A 184 -29.51 -23.64 -13.16
CA HIS A 184 -28.34 -24.38 -12.72
C HIS A 184 -27.16 -24.17 -13.68
N THR A 185 -25.93 -24.51 -13.30
CA THR A 185 -24.76 -24.37 -14.18
C THR A 185 -24.52 -25.57 -15.10
N SER A 186 -25.38 -26.60 -15.06
CA SER A 186 -25.30 -27.80 -15.91
C SER A 186 -25.41 -27.48 -17.40
N SER A 187 -25.99 -26.32 -17.77
CA SER A 187 -25.97 -25.86 -19.16
C SER A 187 -24.55 -25.70 -19.70
N VAL A 188 -23.58 -25.37 -18.82
CA VAL A 188 -22.15 -25.29 -19.17
C VAL A 188 -21.55 -26.68 -19.40
N GLU A 189 -22.05 -27.70 -18.72
CA GLU A 189 -21.67 -29.10 -18.96
C GLU A 189 -22.09 -29.53 -20.36
N ILE A 190 -23.34 -29.26 -20.75
CA ILE A 190 -23.86 -29.48 -22.11
C ILE A 190 -22.98 -28.78 -23.14
N ARG A 191 -22.77 -27.47 -22.99
CA ARG A 191 -21.93 -26.67 -23.91
C ARG A 191 -20.50 -27.18 -24.01
N THR A 192 -19.96 -27.71 -22.92
CA THR A 192 -18.61 -28.27 -22.89
C THR A 192 -18.56 -29.58 -23.66
N MET A 193 -19.57 -30.44 -23.47
CA MET A 193 -19.70 -31.70 -24.19
C MET A 193 -19.89 -31.49 -25.70
N GLU A 194 -20.74 -30.57 -26.12
CA GLU A 194 -20.94 -30.23 -27.55
C GLU A 194 -19.65 -29.75 -28.24
N LYS A 195 -18.79 -29.04 -27.50
CA LYS A 195 -17.52 -28.52 -28.00
C LYS A 195 -16.37 -29.51 -27.88
N ALA A 196 -16.56 -30.61 -27.15
CA ALA A 196 -15.48 -31.54 -26.84
C ALA A 196 -15.04 -32.30 -28.10
N LYS A 197 -13.74 -32.22 -28.40
CA LYS A 197 -13.10 -33.01 -29.47
C LYS A 197 -12.21 -34.13 -28.91
N THR A 198 -11.93 -34.10 -27.61
CA THR A 198 -10.97 -34.97 -26.93
C THR A 198 -11.46 -35.31 -25.53
N PHE A 199 -11.21 -36.54 -25.09
CA PHE A 199 -11.49 -37.04 -23.74
C PHE A 199 -10.16 -37.24 -22.98
N PRO A 200 -10.14 -37.13 -21.64
CA PRO A 200 -11.28 -36.94 -20.73
C PRO A 200 -11.80 -35.49 -20.68
N ILE A 201 -13.11 -35.33 -20.49
CA ILE A 201 -13.71 -34.05 -20.07
C ILE A 201 -13.73 -34.04 -18.55
N LYS A 202 -13.08 -33.05 -17.92
CA LYS A 202 -13.03 -32.93 -16.47
C LYS A 202 -13.14 -31.46 -16.06
N ILE A 203 -14.35 -31.01 -15.75
CA ILE A 203 -14.64 -29.60 -15.51
C ILE A 203 -15.46 -29.35 -14.26
N VAL A 204 -15.32 -28.14 -13.71
CA VAL A 204 -16.27 -27.57 -12.76
C VAL A 204 -16.78 -26.25 -13.30
N SER A 205 -18.08 -26.01 -13.24
CA SER A 205 -18.73 -24.78 -13.67
C SER A 205 -19.28 -23.98 -12.48
N PRO A 206 -18.51 -23.00 -11.99
CA PRO A 206 -18.96 -22.05 -10.98
C PRO A 206 -19.84 -20.97 -11.60
N GLY A 207 -20.96 -20.63 -10.98
CA GLY A 207 -21.79 -19.55 -11.49
C GLY A 207 -22.96 -19.17 -10.60
N ARG A 208 -23.54 -18.01 -10.88
CA ARG A 208 -24.84 -17.58 -10.35
C ARG A 208 -25.97 -18.30 -11.06
N VAL A 209 -27.00 -18.67 -10.33
CA VAL A 209 -28.19 -19.35 -10.85
C VAL A 209 -29.43 -18.67 -10.31
N TYR A 210 -30.55 -18.83 -11.02
CA TYR A 210 -31.75 -18.06 -10.80
C TYR A 210 -32.99 -18.96 -10.76
N ARG A 211 -33.81 -18.83 -9.71
CA ARG A 211 -35.07 -19.57 -9.52
C ARG A 211 -36.07 -18.66 -8.84
N ASN A 212 -37.36 -18.84 -9.08
CA ASN A 212 -38.37 -17.96 -8.49
C ASN A 212 -38.76 -18.41 -7.06
N ASP A 213 -37.76 -18.60 -6.18
CA ASP A 213 -37.92 -19.07 -4.80
C ASP A 213 -37.39 -18.00 -3.82
N PHE A 214 -38.17 -17.59 -2.80
CA PHE A 214 -37.72 -16.63 -1.78
C PHE A 214 -38.19 -17.00 -0.36
N ASP A 215 -37.28 -17.52 0.46
CA ASP A 215 -37.47 -17.77 1.89
C ASP A 215 -36.17 -17.60 2.70
N ALA A 216 -36.12 -18.06 3.95
CA ALA A 216 -34.93 -17.95 4.82
C ALA A 216 -33.74 -18.84 4.38
N THR A 217 -34.00 -19.85 3.55
CA THR A 217 -33.05 -20.85 3.03
C THR A 217 -32.90 -20.83 1.51
N HIS A 218 -33.73 -20.06 0.80
CA HIS A 218 -33.75 -19.93 -0.65
C HIS A 218 -33.79 -18.46 -1.05
N THR A 219 -32.93 -18.08 -2.00
CA THR A 219 -32.95 -16.75 -2.61
C THR A 219 -33.10 -16.88 -4.13
N PRO A 220 -33.75 -15.92 -4.81
CA PRO A 220 -33.97 -16.01 -6.25
C PRO A 220 -32.70 -15.99 -7.08
N MET A 221 -31.58 -15.59 -6.46
CA MET A 221 -30.24 -15.69 -7.00
C MET A 221 -29.35 -16.32 -5.94
N PHE A 222 -28.60 -17.36 -6.30
CA PHE A 222 -27.58 -18.00 -5.47
C PHE A 222 -26.45 -18.56 -6.33
N HIS A 223 -25.44 -19.19 -5.73
CA HIS A 223 -24.28 -19.69 -6.46
C HIS A 223 -24.19 -21.22 -6.40
N GLN A 224 -23.89 -21.82 -7.55
CA GLN A 224 -23.59 -23.24 -7.66
C GLN A 224 -22.20 -23.47 -8.24
N ILE A 225 -21.61 -24.61 -7.87
CA ILE A 225 -20.54 -25.26 -8.61
C ILE A 225 -21.05 -26.62 -9.02
N GLU A 226 -21.17 -26.84 -10.32
CA GLU A 226 -21.50 -28.15 -10.88
C GLU A 226 -20.28 -28.74 -11.56
N GLY A 227 -20.10 -30.05 -11.51
CA GLY A 227 -18.90 -30.71 -11.97
C GLY A 227 -19.21 -31.92 -12.81
N LEU A 228 -18.49 -32.05 -13.93
CA LEU A 228 -18.64 -33.11 -14.90
C LEU A 228 -17.29 -33.83 -15.10
N TYR A 229 -17.33 -35.16 -15.06
CA TYR A 229 -16.23 -36.00 -15.50
C TYR A 229 -16.72 -37.06 -16.50
N VAL A 230 -16.19 -37.03 -17.73
CA VAL A 230 -16.52 -37.98 -18.81
C VAL A 230 -15.23 -38.59 -19.35
N ASN A 231 -15.18 -39.91 -19.37
CA ASN A 231 -14.07 -40.68 -19.93
C ASN A 231 -14.51 -42.12 -20.26
N GLU A 232 -13.61 -42.94 -20.79
CA GLU A 232 -13.83 -44.38 -20.87
C GLU A 232 -13.85 -45.00 -19.46
N ASN A 233 -14.79 -45.90 -19.19
CA ASN A 233 -14.91 -46.69 -17.95
C ASN A 233 -15.12 -45.89 -16.64
N VAL A 234 -15.78 -44.73 -16.70
CA VAL A 234 -16.16 -43.97 -15.50
C VAL A 234 -17.28 -44.67 -14.74
N ASN A 235 -17.16 -44.76 -13.41
CA ASN A 235 -18.12 -45.46 -12.55
C ASN A 235 -18.43 -44.75 -11.22
N MET A 236 -19.45 -45.24 -10.52
CA MET A 236 -19.95 -44.69 -9.25
C MET A 236 -18.90 -44.66 -8.13
N GLY A 237 -17.92 -45.57 -8.14
CA GLY A 237 -16.84 -45.58 -7.16
C GLY A 237 -15.96 -44.34 -7.25
N GLN A 238 -15.67 -43.88 -8.46
CA GLN A 238 -14.90 -42.66 -8.70
C GLN A 238 -15.68 -41.40 -8.32
N LEU A 239 -17.00 -41.37 -8.55
CA LEU A 239 -17.87 -40.29 -8.06
C LEU A 239 -17.83 -40.21 -6.53
N LYS A 240 -18.07 -41.35 -5.84
CA LYS A 240 -18.04 -41.40 -4.38
C LYS A 240 -16.69 -40.94 -3.83
N PHE A 241 -15.58 -41.42 -4.39
CA PHE A 241 -14.25 -40.98 -3.99
C PHE A 241 -14.06 -39.47 -4.17
N THR A 242 -14.52 -38.93 -5.31
CA THR A 242 -14.37 -37.52 -5.63
C THR A 242 -15.09 -36.64 -4.60
N ILE A 243 -16.34 -36.97 -4.29
CA ILE A 243 -17.14 -36.25 -3.31
C ILE A 243 -16.60 -36.43 -1.88
N HIS A 244 -16.22 -37.66 -1.50
CA HIS A 244 -15.63 -37.91 -0.19
C HIS A 244 -14.34 -37.11 0.02
N HIS A 245 -13.46 -37.09 -0.98
CA HIS A 245 -12.21 -36.33 -0.91
C HIS A 245 -12.49 -34.83 -0.77
N PHE A 246 -13.39 -34.30 -1.60
CA PHE A 246 -13.79 -32.90 -1.55
C PHE A 246 -14.32 -32.50 -0.16
N LEU A 247 -15.31 -33.21 0.37
CA LEU A 247 -15.97 -32.86 1.64
C LEU A 247 -15.00 -32.96 2.83
N ASN A 248 -14.16 -33.99 2.86
CA ASN A 248 -13.13 -34.15 3.90
C ASN A 248 -12.08 -33.03 3.84
N LYS A 249 -11.63 -32.64 2.63
CA LYS A 249 -10.70 -31.51 2.50
C LYS A 249 -11.33 -30.16 2.84
N PHE A 250 -12.60 -29.95 2.51
CA PHE A 250 -13.27 -28.68 2.72
C PHE A 250 -13.65 -28.42 4.20
N PHE A 251 -14.12 -29.46 4.91
CA PHE A 251 -14.54 -29.37 6.32
C PHE A 251 -13.50 -29.87 7.34
N GLY A 252 -12.47 -30.60 6.89
CA GLY A 252 -11.41 -31.18 7.73
C GLY A 252 -11.71 -32.63 8.18
N ASP A 253 -10.65 -33.43 8.31
CA ASP A 253 -10.73 -34.90 8.47
C ASP A 253 -11.22 -35.38 9.86
N LYS A 254 -11.36 -34.50 10.86
CA LYS A 254 -11.61 -34.90 12.27
C LYS A 254 -13.10 -34.95 12.62
N GLY A 255 -13.79 -36.02 12.21
CA GLY A 255 -15.13 -36.37 12.73
C GLY A 255 -16.32 -36.02 11.82
N LEU A 256 -16.06 -35.75 10.53
CA LEU A 256 -17.08 -35.61 9.50
C LEU A 256 -17.62 -37.00 9.09
N LYS A 257 -18.95 -37.18 9.14
CA LYS A 257 -19.63 -38.35 8.57
C LYS A 257 -20.32 -37.94 7.28
N ILE A 258 -20.21 -38.78 6.26
CA ILE A 258 -20.76 -38.56 4.92
C ILE A 258 -21.65 -39.75 4.57
N ARG A 259 -22.85 -39.48 4.03
CA ARG A 259 -23.81 -40.51 3.62
C ARG A 259 -24.38 -40.17 2.24
N PHE A 260 -24.53 -41.19 1.40
CA PHE A 260 -25.21 -41.11 0.11
C PHE A 260 -26.61 -41.69 0.25
N ARG A 261 -27.62 -40.97 -0.21
CA ARG A 261 -29.03 -41.37 -0.22
C ARG A 261 -29.52 -41.41 -1.66
N ASN A 262 -30.26 -42.45 -2.04
CA ASN A 262 -30.84 -42.52 -3.37
C ASN A 262 -31.78 -41.34 -3.60
N SER A 263 -31.67 -40.72 -4.77
CA SER A 263 -32.56 -39.66 -5.24
C SER A 263 -32.84 -39.86 -6.73
N PHE A 264 -33.53 -38.93 -7.36
CA PHE A 264 -33.84 -38.96 -8.79
C PHE A 264 -33.59 -37.58 -9.40
N PHE A 265 -32.72 -37.52 -10.42
CA PHE A 265 -32.54 -36.34 -11.26
C PHE A 265 -32.67 -36.74 -12.73
N PRO A 266 -33.41 -36.02 -13.58
CA PRO A 266 -33.67 -36.43 -14.98
C PRO A 266 -32.40 -36.68 -15.83
N PHE A 267 -31.29 -36.02 -15.49
CA PHE A 267 -30.01 -36.08 -16.21
C PHE A 267 -29.00 -37.08 -15.62
N THR A 268 -29.32 -37.80 -14.54
CA THR A 268 -28.42 -38.83 -13.98
C THR A 268 -29.14 -40.12 -13.62
N GLU A 269 -28.50 -41.26 -13.83
CA GLU A 269 -28.97 -42.56 -13.38
C GLU A 269 -27.79 -43.55 -13.21
N PRO A 270 -27.54 -44.10 -12.02
CA PRO A 270 -28.22 -43.83 -10.74
C PRO A 270 -27.87 -42.44 -10.17
N SER A 271 -28.82 -41.83 -9.46
CA SER A 271 -28.65 -40.56 -8.73
C SER A 271 -28.55 -40.74 -7.22
N ALA A 272 -27.85 -39.81 -6.56
CA ALA A 272 -27.73 -39.74 -5.11
C ALA A 272 -27.65 -38.30 -4.61
N GLU A 273 -28.25 -38.05 -3.45
CA GLU A 273 -27.97 -36.89 -2.62
C GLU A 273 -26.95 -37.23 -1.55
N VAL A 274 -26.21 -36.23 -1.09
CA VAL A 274 -25.14 -36.40 -0.11
C VAL A 274 -25.42 -35.55 1.12
N ASP A 275 -25.52 -36.24 2.25
CA ASP A 275 -25.69 -35.65 3.57
C ASP A 275 -24.38 -35.68 4.35
N ILE A 276 -24.17 -34.66 5.17
CA ILE A 276 -23.08 -34.63 6.16
C ILE A 276 -23.60 -34.47 7.59
N SER A 277 -22.84 -35.00 8.55
CA SER A 277 -23.05 -34.83 9.99
C SER A 277 -21.70 -34.64 10.69
N TYR A 278 -21.62 -33.70 11.62
CA TYR A 278 -20.41 -33.42 12.39
C TYR A 278 -20.63 -33.77 13.86
N LYS A 279 -19.82 -34.67 14.42
CA LYS A 279 -19.85 -35.06 15.85
C LYS A 279 -21.25 -35.38 16.42
N GLY A 280 -22.15 -35.94 15.61
CA GLY A 280 -23.50 -36.31 16.05
C GLY A 280 -24.58 -35.24 15.84
N SER A 281 -24.29 -34.15 15.10
CA SER A 281 -25.29 -33.18 14.65
C SER A 281 -26.30 -33.81 13.70
N LYS A 282 -27.44 -33.12 13.49
CA LYS A 282 -28.44 -33.48 12.47
C LYS A 282 -27.77 -33.65 11.10
N TRP A 283 -28.23 -34.64 10.34
CA TRP A 283 -27.83 -34.83 8.94
C TRP A 283 -28.37 -33.68 8.09
N ILE A 284 -27.50 -33.08 7.28
CA ILE A 284 -27.82 -31.96 6.42
C ILE A 284 -27.35 -32.28 5.01
N GLU A 285 -28.25 -32.18 4.05
CA GLU A 285 -27.96 -32.30 2.63
C GLU A 285 -27.04 -31.15 2.17
N VAL A 286 -26.01 -31.47 1.40
CA VAL A 286 -25.04 -30.47 0.91
C VAL A 286 -24.82 -30.47 -0.59
N LEU A 287 -25.14 -31.56 -1.30
CA LEU A 287 -25.01 -31.65 -2.76
C LEU A 287 -25.81 -32.83 -3.33
N GLY A 288 -26.15 -32.74 -4.62
CA GLY A 288 -26.67 -33.83 -5.45
C GLY A 288 -25.62 -34.33 -6.43
N CYS A 289 -25.68 -35.61 -6.81
CA CYS A 289 -24.74 -36.22 -7.77
C CYS A 289 -25.31 -37.48 -8.43
N GLY A 290 -24.66 -37.97 -9.49
CA GLY A 290 -25.04 -39.23 -10.12
C GLY A 290 -24.22 -39.55 -11.36
N MET A 291 -24.43 -40.74 -11.92
CA MET A 291 -23.87 -41.10 -13.23
C MET A 291 -24.67 -40.40 -14.34
N THR A 292 -24.02 -39.77 -15.29
CA THR A 292 -24.70 -39.03 -16.38
C THR A 292 -25.56 -39.98 -17.21
N HIS A 293 -26.83 -39.62 -17.41
CA HIS A 293 -27.80 -40.47 -18.10
C HIS A 293 -27.45 -40.59 -19.60
N PRO A 294 -27.60 -41.78 -20.24
CA PRO A 294 -27.26 -41.99 -21.65
C PRO A 294 -27.90 -40.99 -22.63
N ASN A 295 -29.17 -40.63 -22.42
CA ASN A 295 -29.86 -39.61 -23.24
C ASN A 295 -29.12 -38.26 -23.26
N VAL A 296 -28.49 -37.86 -22.15
CA VAL A 296 -27.74 -36.59 -22.09
C VAL A 296 -26.55 -36.65 -23.04
N PHE A 297 -25.83 -37.78 -23.11
CA PHE A 297 -24.76 -37.97 -24.08
C PHE A 297 -25.27 -37.98 -25.53
N GLN A 298 -26.39 -38.66 -25.78
CA GLN A 298 -27.01 -38.69 -27.12
C GLN A 298 -27.41 -37.28 -27.59
N ASN A 299 -27.99 -36.47 -26.70
CA ASN A 299 -28.43 -35.09 -27.00
C ASN A 299 -27.29 -34.17 -27.44
N VAL A 300 -26.04 -34.46 -27.05
CA VAL A 300 -24.84 -33.67 -27.38
C VAL A 300 -23.88 -34.40 -28.32
N GLY A 301 -24.30 -35.53 -28.89
CA GLY A 301 -23.52 -36.28 -29.88
C GLY A 301 -22.34 -37.07 -29.32
N ILE A 302 -22.35 -37.44 -28.04
CA ILE A 302 -21.35 -38.33 -27.42
C ILE A 302 -21.84 -39.78 -27.44
N ASP A 303 -20.97 -40.69 -27.91
CA ASP A 303 -21.25 -42.13 -27.92
C ASP A 303 -21.21 -42.72 -26.50
N HIS A 304 -22.40 -42.95 -25.93
CA HIS A 304 -22.57 -43.53 -24.59
C HIS A 304 -22.23 -45.02 -24.50
N THR A 305 -21.97 -45.71 -25.62
CA THR A 305 -21.47 -47.09 -25.60
C THR A 305 -19.97 -47.13 -25.34
N LYS A 306 -19.25 -46.04 -25.67
CA LYS A 306 -17.81 -45.88 -25.47
C LYS A 306 -17.47 -45.07 -24.23
N TYR A 307 -18.21 -43.99 -23.98
CA TYR A 307 -17.95 -43.06 -22.89
C TYR A 307 -19.01 -43.15 -21.80
N SER A 308 -18.57 -43.01 -20.55
CA SER A 308 -19.44 -42.83 -19.40
C SER A 308 -18.95 -41.65 -18.57
N GLY A 309 -19.78 -41.17 -17.65
CA GLY A 309 -19.42 -40.01 -16.84
C GLY A 309 -20.28 -39.87 -15.59
N PHE A 310 -19.85 -38.98 -14.70
CA PHE A 310 -20.65 -38.56 -13.56
C PHE A 310 -20.74 -37.04 -13.49
N ALA A 311 -21.82 -36.57 -12.86
CA ALA A 311 -22.06 -35.17 -12.57
C ALA A 311 -22.36 -34.98 -11.07
N PHE A 312 -22.08 -33.78 -10.56
CA PHE A 312 -22.45 -33.37 -9.20
C PHE A 312 -22.73 -31.87 -9.14
N GLY A 313 -23.58 -31.43 -8.21
CA GLY A 313 -23.92 -30.02 -8.03
C GLY A 313 -23.92 -29.59 -6.58
N ILE A 314 -23.19 -28.50 -6.30
CA ILE A 314 -22.89 -28.01 -4.96
C ILE A 314 -23.45 -26.59 -4.79
N GLY A 315 -24.29 -26.39 -3.78
CA GLY A 315 -24.74 -25.06 -3.36
C GLY A 315 -23.71 -24.37 -2.46
N ILE A 316 -23.21 -23.21 -2.89
CA ILE A 316 -22.10 -22.52 -2.22
C ILE A 316 -22.54 -21.87 -0.92
N GLU A 317 -23.74 -21.29 -0.89
CA GLU A 317 -24.33 -20.69 0.30
C GLU A 317 -24.47 -21.72 1.40
N ARG A 318 -24.97 -22.93 1.09
CA ARG A 318 -25.12 -24.02 2.05
C ARG A 318 -23.77 -24.40 2.68
N LEU A 319 -22.73 -24.54 1.87
CA LEU A 319 -21.38 -24.82 2.38
C LEU A 319 -20.83 -23.69 3.25
N ALA A 320 -21.04 -22.43 2.84
CA ALA A 320 -20.62 -21.27 3.61
C ALA A 320 -21.35 -21.16 4.95
N MET A 321 -22.67 -21.42 4.97
CA MET A 321 -23.47 -21.44 6.19
C MET A 321 -22.96 -22.50 7.17
N LEU A 322 -22.66 -23.70 6.69
CA LEU A 322 -22.14 -24.77 7.54
C LEU A 322 -20.73 -24.49 8.04
N LYS A 323 -19.86 -23.96 7.17
CA LYS A 323 -18.46 -23.65 7.51
C LYS A 323 -18.32 -22.50 8.52
N TYR A 324 -19.13 -21.46 8.35
CA TYR A 324 -19.09 -20.25 9.19
C TYR A 324 -20.21 -20.19 10.24
N GLN A 325 -21.03 -21.24 10.36
CA GLN A 325 -22.16 -21.33 11.29
C GLN A 325 -23.15 -20.17 11.15
N ILE A 326 -23.46 -19.78 9.91
CA ILE A 326 -24.42 -18.72 9.59
C ILE A 326 -25.83 -19.34 9.54
N SER A 327 -26.77 -18.76 10.27
CA SER A 327 -28.13 -19.29 10.42
C SER A 327 -29.12 -18.82 9.35
N ASP A 328 -28.91 -17.66 8.73
CA ASP A 328 -29.82 -17.06 7.74
C ASP A 328 -29.06 -16.71 6.46
N LEU A 329 -29.47 -17.31 5.33
CA LEU A 329 -28.85 -17.15 4.02
C LEU A 329 -28.96 -15.72 3.49
N ARG A 330 -30.06 -15.01 3.80
CA ARG A 330 -30.30 -13.63 3.32
C ARG A 330 -29.22 -12.66 3.79
N SER A 331 -28.58 -12.98 4.92
CA SER A 331 -27.48 -12.19 5.48
C SER A 331 -26.30 -12.01 4.52
N PHE A 332 -26.08 -12.93 3.58
CA PHE A 332 -25.04 -12.80 2.55
C PHE A 332 -25.30 -11.64 1.57
N TYR A 333 -26.54 -11.17 1.46
CA TYR A 333 -26.97 -10.18 0.46
C TYR A 333 -27.36 -8.83 1.07
N ASP A 334 -27.49 -8.75 2.39
CA ASP A 334 -27.91 -7.56 3.14
C ASP A 334 -26.90 -6.38 3.09
N ASN A 335 -25.69 -6.58 2.57
CA ASN A 335 -24.61 -5.57 2.46
C ASN A 335 -24.26 -4.85 3.79
N LYS A 336 -24.53 -5.47 4.94
CA LYS A 336 -24.24 -4.90 6.27
C LYS A 336 -22.74 -4.99 6.57
N ILE A 337 -22.06 -3.85 6.60
CA ILE A 337 -20.61 -3.77 6.90
C ILE A 337 -20.27 -4.47 8.23
N ARG A 338 -21.08 -4.26 9.29
CA ARG A 338 -20.89 -4.94 10.58
C ARG A 338 -20.97 -6.46 10.50
N TRP A 339 -21.84 -6.98 9.64
CA TRP A 339 -21.97 -8.42 9.40
C TRP A 339 -20.74 -8.95 8.66
N LEU A 340 -20.27 -8.21 7.64
CA LEU A 340 -19.01 -8.51 6.96
C LEU A 340 -17.84 -8.47 7.93
N ASP A 341 -17.79 -7.52 8.86
CA ASP A 341 -16.74 -7.45 9.89
C ASP A 341 -16.78 -8.63 10.88
N HIS A 342 -18.00 -9.11 11.21
CA HIS A 342 -18.20 -10.23 12.12
C HIS A 342 -17.81 -11.58 11.50
N TYR A 343 -18.30 -11.89 10.28
CA TYR A 343 -18.06 -13.18 9.62
C TYR A 343 -16.81 -13.18 8.76
N VAL A 344 -16.30 -12.01 8.39
CA VAL A 344 -14.92 -11.82 7.95
C VAL A 344 -14.11 -11.39 9.16
N ILE A 345 -13.89 -12.34 10.07
CA ILE A 345 -12.99 -12.19 11.21
C ILE A 345 -11.59 -11.84 10.68
N SER A 346 -11.29 -10.56 10.56
CA SER A 346 -9.98 -10.08 10.97
C SER A 346 -10.09 -9.95 12.48
N LYS A 347 -9.60 -10.91 13.26
CA LYS A 347 -9.40 -10.63 14.68
C LYS A 347 -8.52 -9.38 14.71
N THR A 348 -8.94 -8.33 15.41
CA THR A 348 -8.11 -7.12 15.44
C THR A 348 -6.81 -7.47 16.16
N HIS A 349 -5.69 -7.08 15.56
CA HIS A 349 -4.36 -7.38 16.09
C HIS A 349 -3.85 -6.15 16.82
N THR A 350 -3.42 -6.32 18.06
CA THR A 350 -2.69 -5.29 18.81
C THR A 350 -1.30 -5.83 19.12
N PHE A 351 -0.29 -5.03 18.80
CA PHE A 351 1.09 -5.33 19.18
C PHE A 351 1.44 -4.69 20.51
N VAL A 352 2.11 -5.44 21.37
CA VAL A 352 2.74 -4.95 22.60
C VAL A 352 4.24 -5.21 22.47
N ILE A 353 5.01 -4.16 22.19
CA ILE A 353 6.45 -4.22 21.95
C ILE A 353 7.19 -3.83 23.23
N LEU A 354 7.99 -4.73 23.80
CA LEU A 354 8.76 -4.51 25.01
C LEU A 354 10.13 -3.90 24.68
N ALA A 355 10.39 -2.67 25.12
CA ALA A 355 11.60 -1.91 24.79
C ALA A 355 12.28 -1.22 26.00
N ALA A 356 11.80 -1.43 27.23
CA ALA A 356 12.30 -0.79 28.45
C ALA A 356 13.63 -1.34 29.01
N GLY A 357 14.35 -2.20 28.27
CA GLY A 357 15.58 -2.83 28.75
C GLY A 357 16.84 -1.94 28.59
N HIS A 358 17.59 -1.74 29.67
CA HIS A 358 18.77 -0.85 29.68
C HIS A 358 19.97 -1.27 28.81
N GLY A 359 20.07 -2.55 28.42
CA GLY A 359 21.01 -2.97 27.36
C GLY A 359 22.51 -2.76 27.60
N ARG A 360 22.97 -2.82 28.86
CA ARG A 360 24.37 -2.54 29.26
C ARG A 360 25.44 -3.28 28.45
N ARG A 361 25.16 -4.50 27.98
CA ARG A 361 26.05 -5.34 27.15
C ARG A 361 26.38 -4.74 25.77
N MET A 362 25.69 -3.69 25.34
CA MET A 362 25.98 -2.97 24.09
C MET A 362 27.20 -2.04 24.19
N ASN A 363 27.62 -1.68 25.41
CA ASN A 363 28.66 -0.69 25.68
C ASN A 363 28.47 0.58 24.83
N SER A 364 27.35 1.27 25.06
CA SER A 364 26.94 2.44 24.28
C SER A 364 25.95 3.31 25.06
N ASP A 365 26.08 4.63 24.92
CA ASP A 365 25.09 5.61 25.43
C ASP A 365 23.78 5.58 24.64
N LEU A 366 23.78 4.96 23.46
CA LEU A 366 22.58 4.77 22.66
C LEU A 366 21.80 3.55 23.21
N PRO A 367 20.51 3.72 23.59
CA PRO A 367 19.67 2.62 24.03
C PRO A 367 19.69 1.45 23.06
N LYS A 368 19.69 0.22 23.59
CA LYS A 368 19.86 -1.03 22.81
C LYS A 368 18.98 -1.07 21.56
N VAL A 369 17.68 -0.86 21.71
CA VAL A 369 16.69 -0.93 20.63
C VAL A 369 16.87 0.14 19.53
N LEU A 370 17.71 1.15 19.75
CA LEU A 370 18.01 2.23 18.80
C LEU A 370 19.25 1.95 17.93
N HIS A 371 20.03 0.90 18.22
CA HIS A 371 21.10 0.43 17.34
C HIS A 371 20.52 -0.04 16.01
N LYS A 372 21.30 0.12 14.93
CA LYS A 372 20.79 0.02 13.56
C LYS A 372 21.15 -1.28 12.88
N ILE A 373 20.19 -1.77 12.10
CA ILE A 373 20.34 -2.82 11.09
C ILE A 373 19.79 -2.24 9.78
N GLY A 374 20.49 -2.40 8.66
CA GLY A 374 20.02 -1.90 7.36
C GLY A 374 19.55 -0.43 7.42
N SER A 375 20.34 0.45 8.03
CA SER A 375 20.05 1.88 8.26
C SER A 375 18.91 2.26 9.21
N PHE A 376 18.13 1.31 9.75
CA PHE A 376 17.01 1.55 10.65
C PHE A 376 17.25 0.95 12.03
N SER A 377 16.70 1.55 13.09
CA SER A 377 16.85 0.98 14.44
C SER A 377 16.15 -0.37 14.58
N MET A 378 16.61 -1.24 15.49
CA MET A 378 15.94 -2.52 15.76
C MET A 378 14.45 -2.34 16.08
N LEU A 379 14.10 -1.31 16.86
CA LEU A 379 12.70 -0.97 17.12
C LEU A 379 11.92 -0.62 15.85
N GLN A 380 12.53 0.12 14.92
CA GLN A 380 11.90 0.44 13.63
C GLN A 380 11.67 -0.80 12.77
N HIS A 381 12.55 -1.81 12.83
CA HIS A 381 12.30 -3.11 12.18
C HIS A 381 11.10 -3.82 12.77
N VAL A 382 11.02 -3.91 14.11
CA VAL A 382 9.88 -4.56 14.79
C VAL A 382 8.57 -3.84 14.44
N ILE A 383 8.55 -2.50 14.49
CA ILE A 383 7.37 -1.71 14.12
C ILE A 383 7.03 -1.89 12.63
N TYR A 384 8.02 -1.90 11.74
CA TYR A 384 7.80 -2.11 10.31
C TYR A 384 7.15 -3.46 10.03
N ASN A 385 7.66 -4.53 10.65
CA ASN A 385 7.14 -5.90 10.50
C ASN A 385 5.73 -6.05 11.11
N ALA A 386 5.47 -5.37 12.25
CA ALA A 386 4.14 -5.28 12.84
C ALA A 386 3.15 -4.60 11.89
N LYS A 387 3.53 -3.44 11.30
CA LYS A 387 2.68 -2.70 10.34
C LYS A 387 2.30 -3.52 9.11
N GLN A 388 3.11 -4.49 8.68
CA GLN A 388 2.75 -5.40 7.57
C GLN A 388 1.51 -6.26 7.86
N LEU A 389 1.16 -6.45 9.14
CA LEU A 389 -0.03 -7.21 9.57
C LEU A 389 -1.25 -6.32 9.80
N ASN A 390 -1.15 -5.03 9.45
CA ASN A 390 -2.19 -4.02 9.57
C ASN A 390 -2.90 -4.04 10.95
N PRO A 391 -2.14 -3.89 12.05
CA PRO A 391 -2.70 -3.93 13.39
C PRO A 391 -3.59 -2.71 13.66
N GLU A 392 -4.55 -2.89 14.57
CA GLU A 392 -5.39 -1.80 15.07
C GLU A 392 -4.59 -0.86 15.96
N ASN A 393 -3.68 -1.41 16.77
CA ASN A 393 -2.82 -0.64 17.65
C ASN A 393 -1.42 -1.26 17.77
N ILE A 394 -0.42 -0.41 17.95
CA ILE A 394 0.97 -0.79 18.27
C ILE A 394 1.35 -0.03 19.53
N ALA A 395 1.34 -0.73 20.66
CA ALA A 395 1.81 -0.22 21.93
C ALA A 395 3.29 -0.57 22.14
N VAL A 396 4.10 0.41 22.50
CA VAL A 396 5.52 0.21 22.81
C VAL A 396 5.76 0.58 24.28
N VAL A 397 6.19 -0.42 25.05
CA VAL A 397 6.52 -0.25 26.47
C VAL A 397 7.97 0.18 26.62
N VAL A 398 8.19 1.35 27.20
CA VAL A 398 9.47 2.05 27.24
C VAL A 398 9.83 2.48 28.65
N ASP A 399 11.11 2.69 28.93
CA ASP A 399 11.56 3.36 30.14
C ASP A 399 11.52 4.90 29.98
N LEU A 400 11.68 5.62 31.08
CA LEU A 400 11.71 7.09 31.13
C LEU A 400 12.75 7.72 30.18
N PRO A 401 14.00 7.23 30.08
CA PRO A 401 14.96 7.79 29.13
C PRO A 401 14.59 7.57 27.65
N LEU A 402 13.97 6.43 27.32
CA LEU A 402 13.64 6.10 25.95
C LEU A 402 12.39 6.83 25.46
N ILE A 403 11.40 7.12 26.32
CA ILE A 403 10.17 7.79 25.90
C ILE A 403 10.45 9.15 25.25
N GLU A 404 11.33 9.96 25.85
CA GLU A 404 11.73 11.28 25.31
C GLU A 404 12.32 11.17 23.90
N ARG A 405 13.09 10.13 23.63
CA ARG A 405 13.70 9.88 22.32
C ARG A 405 12.70 9.38 21.28
N LEU A 406 11.57 8.83 21.71
CA LEU A 406 10.55 8.25 20.85
C LEU A 406 9.31 9.12 20.67
N LYS A 407 9.18 10.25 21.37
CA LYS A 407 8.04 11.19 21.26
C LYS A 407 7.73 11.65 19.83
N CYS A 408 8.72 11.63 18.93
CA CYS A 408 8.54 12.02 17.53
C CYS A 408 7.92 10.91 16.65
N PHE A 409 7.83 9.67 17.13
CA PHE A 409 7.19 8.59 16.38
C PHE A 409 5.68 8.76 16.39
N LYS A 410 5.12 8.88 15.19
CA LYS A 410 3.68 8.90 14.94
C LYS A 410 3.18 7.46 14.73
N ASP A 411 1.89 7.24 14.95
CA ASP A 411 1.19 5.96 14.73
C ASP A 411 1.60 4.80 15.67
N ILE A 412 2.11 5.12 16.86
CA ILE A 412 2.33 4.16 17.95
C ILE A 412 1.83 4.76 19.26
N GLN A 413 1.40 3.90 20.19
CA GLN A 413 1.09 4.28 21.56
C GLN A 413 2.33 4.01 22.43
N LEU A 414 2.91 5.05 23.02
CA LEU A 414 4.00 4.90 23.99
C LEU A 414 3.42 4.68 25.38
N ILE A 415 3.89 3.64 26.07
CA ILE A 415 3.49 3.30 27.44
C ILE A 415 4.74 3.28 28.30
N THR A 416 4.79 4.14 29.31
CA THR A 416 5.93 4.20 30.22
C THR A 416 5.82 3.11 31.27
N GLN A 417 6.90 2.33 31.42
CA GLN A 417 7.15 1.52 32.61
C GLN A 417 8.08 2.32 33.53
N GLU A 418 7.55 2.83 34.65
CA GLU A 418 8.30 3.72 35.56
C GLU A 418 9.49 3.02 36.22
N LEU A 419 9.28 1.79 36.69
CA LEU A 419 10.29 0.93 37.28
C LEU A 419 10.41 -0.34 36.44
N THR A 420 11.64 -0.69 36.03
CA THR A 420 11.93 -1.85 35.19
C THR A 420 11.89 -3.16 35.98
N LEU A 421 10.72 -3.55 36.48
CA LEU A 421 10.49 -4.73 37.34
C LEU A 421 10.35 -6.06 36.57
N GLY A 422 10.88 -6.13 35.34
CA GLY A 422 10.83 -7.33 34.51
C GLY A 422 9.76 -7.31 33.41
N THR A 423 9.75 -8.37 32.60
CA THR A 423 8.97 -8.47 31.36
C THR A 423 7.48 -8.71 31.60
N GLY A 424 7.14 -9.46 32.66
CA GLY A 424 5.75 -9.66 33.08
C GLY A 424 5.10 -8.36 33.52
N ASP A 425 5.82 -7.53 34.28
CA ASP A 425 5.36 -6.20 34.70
C ASP A 425 5.17 -5.24 33.50
N ALA A 426 6.08 -5.31 32.52
CA ALA A 426 5.95 -4.52 31.30
C ALA A 426 4.66 -4.85 30.53
N VAL A 427 4.31 -6.14 30.40
CA VAL A 427 3.04 -6.57 29.76
C VAL A 427 1.84 -6.21 30.63
N LYS A 428 1.91 -6.39 31.97
CA LYS A 428 0.84 -5.93 32.90
C LYS A 428 0.55 -4.44 32.70
N THR A 429 1.60 -3.62 32.65
CA THR A 429 1.51 -2.17 32.44
C THR A 429 0.87 -1.84 31.09
N ALA A 430 1.25 -2.55 30.02
CA ALA A 430 0.61 -2.40 28.72
C ALA A 430 -0.89 -2.75 28.77
N MET A 431 -1.25 -3.91 29.34
CA MET A 431 -2.64 -4.36 29.40
C MET A 431 -3.53 -3.46 30.27
N ARG A 432 -2.97 -2.81 31.31
CA ARG A 432 -3.68 -1.81 32.11
C ARG A 432 -3.97 -0.51 31.36
N ASN A 433 -3.15 -0.15 30.38
CA ASN A 433 -3.35 1.02 29.51
C ASN A 433 -4.20 0.68 28.26
N LEU A 434 -4.39 -0.60 27.97
CA LEU A 434 -5.16 -1.12 26.83
C LEU A 434 -6.52 -1.73 27.24
N LYS A 435 -7.10 -1.25 28.35
CA LYS A 435 -8.32 -1.83 28.96
C LYS A 435 -9.56 -1.81 28.05
N GLU A 436 -9.62 -0.89 27.09
CA GLU A 436 -10.75 -0.73 26.18
C GLU A 436 -10.76 -1.76 25.04
N LEU A 437 -9.70 -2.58 24.89
CA LEU A 437 -9.64 -3.59 23.84
C LEU A 437 -10.67 -4.70 24.06
N PRO A 438 -11.45 -5.06 23.01
CA PRO A 438 -12.35 -6.22 23.06
C PRO A 438 -11.65 -7.49 23.53
N ASP A 439 -12.35 -8.31 24.31
CA ASP A 439 -11.85 -9.58 24.84
C ASP A 439 -11.35 -10.55 23.76
N SER A 440 -11.93 -10.46 22.57
CA SER A 440 -11.61 -11.28 21.40
C SER A 440 -10.41 -10.75 20.57
N SER A 441 -9.92 -9.54 20.84
CA SER A 441 -8.76 -8.97 20.15
C SER A 441 -7.52 -9.84 20.38
N ILE A 442 -6.69 -9.99 19.35
CA ILE A 442 -5.46 -10.75 19.43
C ILE A 442 -4.33 -9.83 19.84
N ILE A 443 -3.67 -10.16 20.93
CA ILE A 443 -2.48 -9.47 21.42
C ILE A 443 -1.25 -10.25 21.01
N ILE A 444 -0.31 -9.56 20.38
CA ILE A 444 0.98 -10.09 19.97
C ILE A 444 2.04 -9.36 20.80
N VAL A 445 2.63 -10.08 21.75
CA VAL A 445 3.73 -9.56 22.58
C VAL A 445 5.05 -9.89 21.89
N GLN A 446 5.90 -8.89 21.68
CA GLN A 446 7.20 -9.03 21.03
C GLN A 446 8.25 -8.16 21.71
N TYR A 447 9.52 -8.57 21.65
CA TYR A 447 10.63 -7.78 22.17
C TYR A 447 11.22 -6.85 21.10
N GLY A 448 11.57 -5.62 21.49
CA GLY A 448 12.15 -4.60 20.60
C GLY A 448 13.57 -4.92 20.10
N ASP A 449 14.20 -5.97 20.61
CA ASP A 449 15.54 -6.45 20.25
C ASP A 449 15.52 -7.74 19.40
N THR A 450 14.34 -8.15 18.92
CA THR A 450 14.15 -9.28 17.97
C THR A 450 13.68 -8.75 16.59
N PRO A 451 14.52 -7.99 15.87
CA PRO A 451 14.09 -7.24 14.68
C PRO A 451 13.80 -8.10 13.46
N LEU A 452 14.26 -9.36 13.42
CA LEU A 452 14.22 -10.20 12.21
C LEU A 452 12.97 -11.07 12.08
N ILE A 453 12.08 -11.08 13.08
CA ILE A 453 10.83 -11.86 13.06
C ILE A 453 9.97 -11.49 11.86
N LYS A 454 9.59 -12.49 11.07
CA LYS A 454 8.79 -12.31 9.86
C LYS A 454 7.30 -12.27 10.18
N SER A 455 6.56 -11.45 9.43
CA SER A 455 5.10 -11.37 9.52
C SER A 455 4.42 -12.72 9.23
N SER A 456 5.00 -13.56 8.37
CA SER A 456 4.53 -14.93 8.11
C SER A 456 4.58 -15.83 9.35
N THR A 457 5.59 -15.64 10.22
CA THR A 457 5.77 -16.41 11.44
C THR A 457 4.72 -16.02 12.47
N ILE A 458 4.47 -14.73 12.64
CA ILE A 458 3.39 -14.21 13.50
C ILE A 458 2.03 -14.72 12.99
N THR A 459 1.79 -14.72 11.67
CA THR A 459 0.55 -15.25 11.07
C THR A 459 0.34 -16.73 11.43
N LYS A 460 1.40 -17.56 11.41
CA LYS A 460 1.34 -18.96 11.85
C LYS A 460 0.99 -19.07 13.33
N MET A 461 1.53 -18.20 14.18
CA MET A 461 1.20 -18.18 15.62
C MET A 461 -0.26 -17.81 15.87
N VAL A 462 -0.78 -16.78 15.20
CA VAL A 462 -2.19 -16.37 15.28
C VAL A 462 -3.11 -17.50 14.83
N SER A 463 -2.75 -18.21 13.76
CA SER A 463 -3.49 -19.38 13.29
C SER A 463 -3.46 -20.53 14.31
N CYS A 464 -2.30 -20.76 14.96
CA CYS A 464 -2.14 -21.78 15.99
C CYS A 464 -2.93 -21.46 17.29
N LEU A 465 -3.33 -20.21 17.51
CA LEU A 465 -4.05 -19.79 18.72
C LEU A 465 -5.48 -20.36 18.78
N GLU A 466 -6.05 -20.83 17.67
CA GLU A 466 -7.39 -21.43 17.68
C GLU A 466 -7.49 -22.59 18.68
N GLY A 467 -8.46 -22.50 19.59
CA GLY A 467 -8.68 -23.47 20.67
C GLY A 467 -7.61 -23.47 21.77
N LYS A 468 -6.72 -22.49 21.81
CA LYS A 468 -5.65 -22.37 22.82
C LYS A 468 -5.71 -21.04 23.54
N ALA A 469 -5.21 -21.00 24.78
CA ALA A 469 -5.19 -19.77 25.55
C ALA A 469 -4.04 -18.83 25.16
N LEU A 470 -2.90 -19.42 24.79
CA LEU A 470 -1.65 -18.76 24.52
C LEU A 470 -0.84 -19.59 23.50
N VAL A 471 -0.06 -18.92 22.66
CA VAL A 471 0.93 -19.55 21.76
C VAL A 471 2.28 -18.86 21.92
N CYS A 472 3.34 -19.63 22.14
CA CYS A 472 4.71 -19.12 22.23
C CYS A 472 5.53 -19.45 20.99
N LEU A 473 6.50 -18.61 20.65
CA LEU A 473 7.45 -18.88 19.56
C LEU A 473 8.71 -19.53 20.13
N GLY A 474 9.10 -20.66 19.54
CA GLY A 474 10.34 -21.34 19.84
C GLY A 474 11.27 -21.46 18.63
N PHE A 475 12.53 -21.75 18.88
CA PHE A 475 13.53 -22.08 17.86
C PHE A 475 14.57 -23.04 18.43
N ARG A 476 15.26 -23.78 17.58
CA ARG A 476 16.32 -24.70 18.02
C ARG A 476 17.65 -23.96 18.15
N THR A 477 18.37 -24.19 19.25
CA THR A 477 19.68 -23.59 19.51
C THR A 477 20.48 -24.41 20.53
N SER A 478 21.79 -24.21 20.53
CA SER A 478 22.73 -24.68 21.55
C SER A 478 23.16 -23.54 22.51
N ASN A 479 22.66 -22.31 22.29
CA ASN A 479 22.98 -21.16 23.13
C ASN A 479 22.20 -21.20 24.45
N LYS A 480 22.92 -21.40 25.56
CA LYS A 480 22.38 -21.53 26.91
C LYS A 480 21.90 -20.21 27.55
N GLU A 481 22.03 -19.08 26.85
CA GLU A 481 21.47 -17.79 27.32
C GLU A 481 19.94 -17.71 27.17
N TYR A 482 19.32 -18.63 26.43
CA TYR A 482 17.87 -18.63 26.21
C TYR A 482 17.13 -19.58 27.15
N GLY A 483 15.93 -19.18 27.60
CA GLY A 483 15.03 -20.06 28.34
C GLY A 483 14.51 -21.21 27.48
N ARG A 484 14.31 -22.39 28.08
CA ARG A 484 13.93 -23.63 27.39
C ARG A 484 12.43 -23.88 27.45
N LEU A 485 11.82 -24.22 26.31
CA LEU A 485 10.43 -24.67 26.20
C LEU A 485 10.35 -26.16 26.53
N ILE A 486 9.48 -26.50 27.50
CA ILE A 486 9.20 -27.89 27.88
C ILE A 486 7.90 -28.33 27.22
N ILE A 487 8.00 -29.28 26.28
CA ILE A 487 6.84 -29.82 25.57
C ILE A 487 6.47 -31.17 26.17
N GLU A 488 5.19 -31.35 26.48
CA GLU A 488 4.64 -32.60 26.98
C GLU A 488 3.31 -32.90 26.27
N ASN A 489 3.14 -34.13 25.79
CA ASN A 489 1.94 -34.57 25.05
C ASN A 489 1.56 -33.66 23.86
N GLY A 490 2.55 -33.02 23.23
CA GLY A 490 2.36 -32.13 22.07
C GLY A 490 1.92 -30.69 22.42
N SER A 491 1.83 -30.34 23.71
CA SER A 491 1.52 -28.99 24.18
C SER A 491 2.67 -28.40 25.00
N LEU A 492 2.72 -27.07 25.08
CA LEU A 492 3.74 -26.38 25.88
C LEU A 492 3.34 -26.39 27.36
N ARG A 493 4.22 -26.92 28.23
CA ARG A 493 3.97 -27.07 29.67
C ARG A 493 4.49 -25.88 30.47
N GLU A 494 5.75 -25.53 30.24
CA GLU A 494 6.44 -24.44 30.95
C GLU A 494 7.62 -23.91 30.13
N ILE A 495 8.13 -22.75 30.53
CA ILE A 495 9.38 -22.19 30.03
C ILE A 495 10.33 -22.06 31.22
N VAL A 496 11.49 -22.71 31.15
CA VAL A 496 12.52 -22.67 32.20
C VAL A 496 13.56 -21.62 31.84
N GLU A 497 13.76 -20.62 32.71
CA GLU A 497 14.75 -19.57 32.49
C GLU A 497 16.19 -20.11 32.43
N ALA A 498 17.03 -19.49 31.60
CA ALA A 498 18.42 -19.91 31.39
C ALA A 498 19.24 -19.99 32.69
N LYS A 499 19.02 -19.06 33.63
CA LYS A 499 19.71 -19.04 34.93
C LYS A 499 19.25 -20.18 35.86
N SER A 500 18.09 -20.75 35.61
CA SER A 500 17.47 -21.79 36.44
C SER A 500 17.62 -23.19 35.85
N ASP A 501 17.98 -23.31 34.57
CA ASP A 501 18.17 -24.60 33.92
C ASP A 501 19.54 -25.21 34.28
N LYS A 502 19.52 -26.31 35.04
CA LYS A 502 20.74 -27.05 35.43
C LYS A 502 21.11 -28.15 34.43
N ASN A 503 20.30 -28.36 33.39
CA ASN A 503 20.51 -29.45 32.44
C ASN A 503 21.45 -29.06 31.31
N ASN A 504 22.28 -30.00 30.87
CA ASN A 504 23.32 -29.77 29.87
C ASN A 504 22.93 -30.42 28.53
N HIS A 505 21.96 -29.83 27.83
CA HIS A 505 21.52 -30.29 26.51
C HIS A 505 22.43 -29.73 25.39
N GLU A 506 22.76 -30.54 24.39
CA GLU A 506 23.53 -30.10 23.21
C GLU A 506 22.72 -29.15 22.31
N GLU A 507 21.45 -29.48 22.07
CA GLU A 507 20.47 -28.64 21.37
C GLU A 507 19.13 -28.73 22.11
N PHE A 508 18.41 -27.61 22.21
CA PHE A 508 17.08 -27.56 22.81
C PHE A 508 16.16 -26.57 22.11
N LEU A 509 14.87 -26.65 22.42
CA LEU A 509 13.87 -25.68 21.96
C LEU A 509 13.89 -24.45 22.89
N ALA A 510 14.46 -23.35 22.42
CA ALA A 510 14.57 -22.09 23.14
C ALA A 510 13.36 -21.19 22.92
N ASN A 511 13.08 -20.34 23.90
CA ASN A 511 12.06 -19.30 23.85
C ASN A 511 12.56 -18.11 23.01
N ALA A 512 11.84 -17.76 21.95
CA ALA A 512 12.10 -16.56 21.17
C ALA A 512 11.49 -15.28 21.80
N GLY A 513 10.69 -15.43 22.86
CA GLY A 513 10.05 -14.32 23.57
C GLY A 513 8.74 -13.84 22.96
N ILE A 514 8.40 -14.22 21.72
CA ILE A 514 7.12 -13.81 21.12
C ILE A 514 5.98 -14.68 21.63
N MET A 515 4.88 -14.02 21.99
CA MET A 515 3.69 -14.65 22.54
C MET A 515 2.43 -14.08 21.87
N VAL A 516 1.45 -14.94 21.60
CA VAL A 516 0.16 -14.56 21.01
C VAL A 516 -0.97 -15.13 21.86
N ALA A 517 -1.90 -14.27 22.27
CA ALA A 517 -3.08 -14.64 23.06
C ALA A 517 -4.26 -13.72 22.70
N CYS A 518 -5.50 -14.07 23.09
CA CYS A 518 -6.58 -13.09 23.08
C CYS A 518 -6.44 -12.13 24.29
N ALA A 519 -7.00 -10.93 24.17
CA ALA A 519 -6.90 -9.89 25.18
C ALA A 519 -7.43 -10.35 26.55
N LYS A 520 -8.55 -11.09 26.56
CA LYS A 520 -9.11 -11.68 27.78
C LYS A 520 -8.11 -12.59 28.50
N ASN A 521 -7.62 -13.62 27.80
CA ASN A 521 -6.70 -14.59 28.39
C ASN A 521 -5.42 -13.91 28.86
N LEU A 522 -4.87 -13.00 28.05
CA LEU A 522 -3.65 -12.31 28.43
C LEU A 522 -3.86 -11.47 29.69
N ARG A 523 -4.96 -10.71 29.82
CA ARG A 523 -5.28 -9.94 31.03
C ARG A 523 -5.36 -10.82 32.28
N GLU A 524 -6.09 -11.94 32.20
CA GLU A 524 -6.27 -12.85 33.33
C GLU A 524 -4.98 -13.55 33.74
N LEU A 525 -4.14 -13.93 32.78
CA LEU A 525 -2.89 -14.64 33.03
C LEU A 525 -1.81 -13.73 33.60
N VAL A 526 -1.66 -12.51 33.05
CA VAL A 526 -0.58 -11.62 33.50
C VAL A 526 -0.79 -11.13 34.92
N GLU A 527 -2.03 -10.85 35.35
CA GLU A 527 -2.31 -10.41 36.73
C GLU A 527 -1.92 -11.47 37.78
N LYS A 528 -1.86 -12.76 37.40
CA LYS A 528 -1.44 -13.86 38.28
C LYS A 528 0.08 -14.05 38.38
N ILE A 529 0.89 -13.30 37.62
CA ILE A 529 2.36 -13.41 37.71
C ILE A 529 2.82 -12.84 39.06
N GLU A 530 3.56 -13.65 39.82
CA GLU A 530 4.16 -13.25 41.10
C GLU A 530 5.60 -12.74 40.91
N CYS A 531 6.10 -11.98 41.88
CA CYS A 531 7.48 -11.50 41.86
C CYS A 531 8.43 -12.63 42.23
N ASN A 532 9.48 -12.84 41.44
CA ASN A 532 10.47 -13.85 41.74
C ASN A 532 11.32 -13.45 42.96
N SER A 533 11.33 -14.28 43.99
CA SER A 533 12.00 -13.98 45.27
C SER A 533 13.52 -13.79 45.17
N SER A 534 14.18 -14.38 44.17
CA SER A 534 15.64 -14.28 44.02
C SER A 534 16.04 -13.06 43.20
N THR A 535 15.32 -12.80 42.11
CA THR A 535 15.70 -11.76 41.14
C THR A 535 14.91 -10.47 41.32
N HIS A 536 13.83 -10.50 42.10
CA HIS A 536 12.93 -9.36 42.33
C HIS A 536 12.28 -8.84 41.03
N GLU A 537 12.14 -9.72 40.03
CA GLU A 537 11.55 -9.44 38.73
C GLU A 537 10.26 -10.28 38.50
N TYR A 538 9.33 -9.74 37.72
CA TYR A 538 8.17 -10.47 37.21
C TYR A 538 8.50 -11.05 35.83
N TYR A 539 8.54 -12.37 35.69
CA TYR A 539 8.85 -13.03 34.43
C TYR A 539 7.59 -13.27 33.60
N LEU A 540 7.59 -12.78 32.34
CA LEU A 540 6.48 -13.05 31.43
C LEU A 540 6.36 -14.56 31.12
N THR A 541 7.46 -15.29 31.15
CA THR A 541 7.51 -16.74 30.88
C THR A 541 6.65 -17.57 31.84
N ASP A 542 6.41 -17.09 33.06
CA ASP A 542 5.58 -17.76 34.06
C ASP A 542 4.11 -17.90 33.64
N ILE A 543 3.62 -17.08 32.68
CA ILE A 543 2.23 -17.17 32.21
C ILE A 543 1.91 -18.52 31.58
N VAL A 544 2.92 -19.23 31.06
CA VAL A 544 2.74 -20.57 30.49
C VAL A 544 2.36 -21.55 31.58
N SER A 545 3.14 -21.61 32.66
CA SER A 545 2.89 -22.49 33.80
C SER A 545 1.58 -22.11 34.52
N ILE A 546 1.26 -20.81 34.58
CA ILE A 546 -0.02 -20.32 35.13
C ILE A 546 -1.21 -20.77 34.28
N ALA A 547 -1.10 -20.71 32.95
CA ALA A 547 -2.16 -21.15 32.03
C ALA A 547 -2.40 -22.66 32.17
N VAL A 548 -1.33 -23.46 32.21
CA VAL A 548 -1.42 -24.92 32.39
C VAL A 548 -2.05 -25.28 33.75
N LYS A 549 -1.63 -24.63 34.84
CA LYS A 549 -2.25 -24.80 36.17
C LYS A 549 -3.73 -24.38 36.19
N SER A 550 -4.14 -23.49 35.30
CA SER A 550 -5.53 -23.07 35.11
C SER A 550 -6.31 -23.98 34.14
N ASN A 551 -5.78 -25.17 33.82
CA ASN A 551 -6.33 -26.12 32.84
C ASN A 551 -6.55 -25.55 31.43
N LEU A 552 -5.73 -24.56 31.04
CA LEU A 552 -5.77 -23.98 29.70
C LEU A 552 -4.69 -24.60 28.81
N ASN A 553 -5.03 -24.82 27.54
CA ASN A 553 -4.09 -25.36 26.57
C ASN A 553 -3.14 -24.27 26.04
N VAL A 554 -1.84 -24.54 26.03
CA VAL A 554 -0.81 -23.64 25.50
C VAL A 554 -0.14 -24.26 24.28
N GLY A 555 -0.12 -23.52 23.18
CA GLY A 555 0.51 -23.91 21.93
C GLY A 555 1.91 -23.37 21.78
N TYR A 556 2.59 -23.85 20.75
CA TYR A 556 3.86 -23.29 20.31
C TYR A 556 3.96 -23.35 18.78
N VAL A 557 4.85 -22.52 18.24
CA VAL A 557 5.28 -22.54 16.83
C VAL A 557 6.80 -22.53 16.82
N ILE A 558 7.42 -23.21 15.85
CA ILE A 558 8.88 -23.24 15.69
C ILE A 558 9.28 -22.39 14.48
N THR A 559 10.33 -21.59 14.61
CA THR A 559 10.98 -20.88 13.51
C THR A 559 12.50 -21.13 13.48
N GLY A 560 13.18 -20.62 12.45
CA GLY A 560 14.63 -20.70 12.32
C GLY A 560 15.35 -19.79 13.34
N GLY A 561 16.49 -20.24 13.86
CA GLY A 561 17.22 -19.50 14.90
C GLY A 561 17.71 -18.11 14.47
N GLU A 562 18.05 -17.94 13.19
CA GLU A 562 18.46 -16.66 12.59
C GLU A 562 17.36 -15.58 12.73
N GLU A 563 16.11 -16.00 12.57
CA GLU A 563 14.93 -15.14 12.65
C GLU A 563 14.60 -14.78 14.11
N ALA A 564 14.72 -15.75 15.01
CA ALA A 564 14.38 -15.64 16.43
C ALA A 564 15.48 -15.05 17.32
N THR A 565 16.66 -14.74 16.75
CA THR A 565 17.80 -14.25 17.54
C THR A 565 17.51 -12.88 18.14
N GLY A 566 17.57 -12.79 19.47
CA GLY A 566 17.58 -11.54 20.22
C GLY A 566 18.96 -10.90 20.24
N ILE A 567 19.03 -9.58 20.11
CA ILE A 567 20.29 -8.84 20.00
C ILE A 567 20.63 -8.19 21.33
N ASN A 568 21.70 -8.68 21.96
CA ASN A 568 22.09 -8.25 23.30
C ASN A 568 23.45 -7.56 23.34
N ASN A 569 24.32 -7.85 22.39
CA ASN A 569 25.66 -7.27 22.27
C ASN A 569 25.98 -6.94 20.79
N ARG A 570 27.16 -6.35 20.54
CA ARG A 570 27.56 -5.95 19.19
C ARG A 570 27.86 -7.12 18.24
N ASN A 571 28.26 -8.28 18.75
CA ASN A 571 28.46 -9.47 17.91
C ASN A 571 27.11 -9.99 17.39
N ASP A 572 26.06 -9.95 18.22
CA ASP A 572 24.71 -10.29 17.78
C ASP A 572 24.23 -9.29 16.71
N LEU A 573 24.53 -7.99 16.89
CA LEU A 573 24.18 -6.95 15.93
C LEU A 573 24.84 -7.17 14.56
N ILE A 574 26.13 -7.55 14.54
CA ILE A 574 26.86 -7.88 13.30
C ILE A 574 26.22 -9.07 12.59
N LYS A 575 25.88 -10.13 13.33
CA LYS A 575 25.20 -11.30 12.77
C LYS A 575 23.82 -10.94 12.22
N ALA A 576 23.07 -10.10 12.93
CA ALA A 576 21.76 -9.66 12.48
C ALA A 576 21.83 -8.78 11.21
N GLU A 577 22.82 -7.90 11.09
CA GLU A 577 23.09 -7.15 9.86
C GLU A 577 23.38 -8.10 8.70
N PHE A 578 24.25 -9.09 8.91
CA PHE A 578 24.56 -10.10 7.90
C PHE A 578 23.31 -10.84 7.43
N TYR A 579 22.50 -11.38 8.36
CA TYR A 579 21.27 -12.09 8.01
C TYR A 579 20.24 -11.19 7.33
N PHE A 580 20.11 -9.94 7.76
CA PHE A 580 19.23 -8.97 7.12
C PHE A 580 19.63 -8.73 5.65
N GLN A 581 20.93 -8.48 5.40
CA GLN A 581 21.42 -8.24 4.04
C GLN A 581 21.24 -9.48 3.15
N GLU A 582 21.57 -10.67 3.66
CA GLU A 582 21.37 -11.93 2.93
C GLU A 582 19.90 -12.17 2.57
N ASN A 583 18.98 -11.90 3.50
CA ASN A 583 17.55 -12.01 3.24
C ASN A 583 17.07 -11.00 2.19
N LYS A 584 17.57 -9.75 2.20
CA LYS A 584 17.26 -8.75 1.18
C LYS A 584 17.82 -9.13 -0.20
N ARG A 585 19.03 -9.67 -0.27
CA ARG A 585 19.61 -10.20 -1.53
C ARG A 585 18.73 -11.28 -2.14
N LYS A 586 18.36 -12.27 -1.32
CA LYS A 586 17.47 -13.37 -1.75
C LYS A 586 16.11 -12.83 -2.20
N PHE A 587 15.52 -11.93 -1.43
CA PHE A 587 14.24 -11.30 -1.77
C PHE A 587 14.27 -10.61 -3.14
N PHE A 588 15.26 -9.75 -3.39
CA PHE A 588 15.35 -9.02 -4.66
C PHE A 588 15.68 -9.93 -5.84
N THR A 589 16.59 -10.89 -5.67
CA THR A 589 16.94 -11.85 -6.72
C THR A 589 15.73 -12.69 -7.11
N ASN A 590 14.98 -13.21 -6.12
CA ASN A 590 13.74 -13.97 -6.36
C ASN A 590 12.61 -13.13 -6.95
N SER A 591 12.69 -11.80 -6.82
CA SER A 591 11.72 -10.84 -7.38
C SER A 591 12.10 -10.33 -8.78
N GLY A 592 13.15 -10.89 -9.40
CA GLY A 592 13.57 -10.54 -10.76
C GLY A 592 14.54 -9.36 -10.86
N VAL A 593 15.26 -9.02 -9.78
CA VAL A 593 16.35 -8.03 -9.81
C VAL A 593 17.68 -8.73 -10.02
N THR A 594 18.51 -8.23 -10.93
CA THR A 594 19.86 -8.75 -11.15
C THR A 594 20.84 -8.05 -10.21
N LEU A 595 21.55 -8.83 -9.38
CA LEU A 595 22.66 -8.35 -8.55
C LEU A 595 23.96 -8.94 -9.09
N VAL A 596 24.86 -8.10 -9.62
CA VAL A 596 26.09 -8.57 -10.31
C VAL A 596 27.11 -9.18 -9.34
N ALA A 597 27.33 -8.53 -8.19
CA ALA A 597 28.15 -9.04 -7.09
C ALA A 597 27.36 -8.83 -5.80
N PRO A 598 26.40 -9.72 -5.49
CA PRO A 598 25.43 -9.52 -4.43
C PRO A 598 26.08 -9.06 -3.14
N GLU A 599 27.09 -9.75 -2.63
CA GLU A 599 27.80 -9.51 -1.36
C GLU A 599 28.34 -8.08 -1.15
N THR A 600 28.54 -7.33 -2.23
CA THR A 600 29.05 -5.95 -2.19
C THR A 600 27.96 -4.87 -2.14
N VAL A 601 26.69 -5.26 -2.33
CA VAL A 601 25.54 -4.34 -2.32
C VAL A 601 25.01 -4.21 -0.90
N PHE A 602 24.59 -3.03 -0.46
CA PHE A 602 24.00 -2.86 0.87
C PHE A 602 22.63 -2.20 0.78
N PHE A 603 21.63 -2.82 1.41
CA PHE A 603 20.25 -2.37 1.40
C PHE A 603 19.88 -1.71 2.73
N SER A 604 18.98 -0.72 2.65
CA SER A 604 18.22 -0.25 3.81
C SER A 604 16.89 -1.01 3.93
N LEU A 605 16.28 -1.04 5.14
CA LEU A 605 15.00 -1.71 5.40
C LEU A 605 13.91 -1.36 4.37
N ASP A 606 13.80 -0.09 4.02
CA ASP A 606 12.77 0.48 3.16
C ASP A 606 13.15 0.53 1.67
N THR A 607 14.28 -0.08 1.27
CA THR A 607 14.70 -0.11 -0.13
C THR A 607 13.66 -0.82 -0.99
N GLN A 608 13.29 -0.22 -2.13
CA GLN A 608 12.37 -0.79 -3.11
C GLN A 608 13.01 -0.81 -4.49
N ILE A 609 13.01 -1.97 -5.14
CA ILE A 609 13.58 -2.17 -6.47
C ILE A 609 12.62 -3.02 -7.27
N ALA A 610 12.18 -2.51 -8.42
CA ALA A 610 11.32 -3.23 -9.34
C ALA A 610 12.13 -4.22 -10.20
N ARG A 611 11.42 -5.22 -10.74
CA ARG A 611 11.97 -6.26 -11.62
C ARG A 611 12.75 -5.69 -12.82
N ASP A 612 13.63 -6.51 -13.37
CA ASP A 612 14.48 -6.22 -14.54
C ASP A 612 15.52 -5.11 -14.31
N SER A 613 15.62 -4.59 -13.08
CA SER A 613 16.70 -3.67 -12.69
C SER A 613 18.01 -4.43 -12.50
N VAL A 614 19.12 -3.78 -12.81
CA VAL A 614 20.48 -4.35 -12.67
C VAL A 614 21.30 -3.50 -11.71
N ILE A 615 21.76 -4.13 -10.63
CA ILE A 615 22.58 -3.49 -9.60
C ILE A 615 24.00 -4.04 -9.69
N TYR A 616 24.95 -3.12 -9.90
CA TYR A 616 26.37 -3.43 -10.01
C TYR A 616 27.08 -3.41 -8.64
N PRO A 617 28.36 -3.85 -8.57
CA PRO A 617 29.07 -3.97 -7.31
C PRO A 617 29.23 -2.66 -6.53
N TYR A 618 29.34 -2.76 -5.21
CA TYR A 618 29.61 -1.64 -4.29
C TYR A 618 28.56 -0.52 -4.31
N VAL A 619 27.30 -0.86 -4.59
CA VAL A 619 26.18 0.08 -4.50
C VAL A 619 25.63 0.10 -3.08
N PHE A 620 25.48 1.31 -2.53
CA PHE A 620 24.89 1.53 -1.22
C PHE A 620 23.52 2.21 -1.36
N PHE A 621 22.47 1.53 -0.91
CA PHE A 621 21.12 2.07 -0.78
C PHE A 621 20.87 2.53 0.65
N GLY A 622 20.89 3.84 0.85
CA GLY A 622 20.40 4.49 2.07
C GLY A 622 18.87 4.44 2.17
N THR A 623 18.34 5.12 3.19
CA THR A 623 16.89 5.24 3.41
C THR A 623 16.18 5.87 2.20
N GLY A 624 14.92 5.53 1.97
CA GLY A 624 14.02 6.22 1.05
C GLY A 624 14.38 6.05 -0.42
N VAL A 625 15.02 4.96 -0.81
CA VAL A 625 15.39 4.68 -2.20
C VAL A 625 14.31 3.82 -2.87
N LYS A 626 13.83 4.29 -4.02
CA LYS A 626 12.89 3.59 -4.89
C LYS A 626 13.45 3.52 -6.31
N ILE A 627 13.41 2.33 -6.91
CA ILE A 627 13.91 2.07 -8.25
C ILE A 627 12.82 1.38 -9.07
N GLU A 628 12.45 1.97 -10.20
CA GLU A 628 11.50 1.42 -11.16
C GLU A 628 12.19 0.45 -12.15
N SER A 629 11.37 -0.25 -12.94
CA SER A 629 11.79 -1.40 -13.74
C SER A 629 12.83 -1.03 -14.82
N GLY A 630 13.78 -1.94 -15.04
CA GLY A 630 14.81 -1.80 -16.09
C GLY A 630 15.93 -0.80 -15.77
N ALA A 631 15.92 -0.16 -14.59
CA ALA A 631 16.95 0.79 -14.21
C ALA A 631 18.30 0.09 -13.94
N LYS A 632 19.40 0.78 -14.24
CA LYS A 632 20.77 0.29 -14.03
C LYS A 632 21.49 1.18 -13.03
N ILE A 633 21.92 0.59 -11.91
CA ILE A 633 22.72 1.29 -10.90
C ILE A 633 24.14 0.76 -10.98
N LEU A 634 25.04 1.59 -11.52
CA LEU A 634 26.42 1.28 -11.81
C LEU A 634 27.31 1.38 -10.54
N PRO A 635 28.54 0.82 -10.59
CA PRO A 635 29.34 0.61 -9.39
C PRO A 635 29.63 1.86 -8.55
N PHE A 636 29.88 1.65 -7.25
CA PHE A 636 30.31 2.70 -6.30
C PHE A 636 29.33 3.87 -6.16
N SER A 637 28.04 3.63 -6.42
CA SER A 637 27.00 4.65 -6.32
C SER A 637 26.34 4.63 -4.94
N HIS A 638 26.08 5.82 -4.39
CA HIS A 638 25.38 6.01 -3.12
C HIS A 638 24.06 6.73 -3.35
N LEU A 639 22.96 6.05 -3.07
CA LEU A 639 21.60 6.58 -3.24
C LEU A 639 20.91 6.74 -1.89
N LYS A 640 20.20 7.85 -1.67
CA LYS A 640 19.41 8.08 -0.46
C LYS A 640 18.25 9.02 -0.75
N ASN A 641 17.03 8.74 -0.27
CA ASN A 641 15.84 9.58 -0.45
C ASN A 641 15.68 9.98 -1.93
N CYS A 642 15.51 9.00 -2.80
CA CYS A 642 15.41 9.26 -4.23
C CYS A 642 14.54 8.25 -4.96
N LEU A 643 13.99 8.69 -6.08
CA LEU A 643 13.25 7.86 -7.03
C LEU A 643 14.02 7.79 -8.35
N ILE A 644 14.42 6.59 -8.74
CA ILE A 644 15.05 6.32 -10.04
C ILE A 644 14.00 5.68 -10.93
N LYS A 645 13.59 6.40 -11.98
CA LYS A 645 12.53 5.93 -12.89
C LYS A 645 13.01 4.91 -13.91
N SER A 646 12.05 4.35 -14.62
CA SER A 646 12.23 3.20 -15.50
C SER A 646 13.33 3.41 -16.54
N ASN A 647 14.17 2.39 -16.73
CA ASN A 647 15.29 2.38 -17.69
C ASN A 647 16.33 3.50 -17.52
N ALA A 648 16.36 4.21 -16.38
CA ALA A 648 17.41 5.17 -16.09
C ALA A 648 18.74 4.46 -15.80
N GLU A 649 19.85 5.14 -16.07
CA GLU A 649 21.21 4.66 -15.80
C GLU A 649 21.88 5.65 -14.84
N VAL A 650 22.33 5.16 -13.69
CA VAL A 650 22.91 5.97 -12.61
C VAL A 650 24.27 5.41 -12.22
N GLY A 651 25.30 6.23 -12.25
CA GLY A 651 26.66 5.85 -11.90
C GLY A 651 27.60 5.74 -13.10
N PRO A 652 28.81 5.19 -12.90
CA PRO A 652 29.38 4.78 -11.61
C PRO A 652 29.70 6.00 -10.71
N PHE A 653 30.16 5.78 -9.47
CA PHE A 653 30.64 6.86 -8.57
C PHE A 653 29.67 8.04 -8.40
N THR A 654 28.37 7.78 -8.43
CA THR A 654 27.34 8.81 -8.36
C THR A 654 26.78 8.93 -6.95
N ARG A 655 26.44 10.15 -6.56
CA ARG A 655 25.72 10.43 -5.30
C ARG A 655 24.36 11.07 -5.59
N ILE A 656 23.28 10.41 -5.17
CA ILE A 656 21.92 10.96 -5.28
C ILE A 656 21.30 11.11 -3.91
N ARG A 657 20.79 12.31 -3.59
CA ARG A 657 20.21 12.58 -2.27
C ARG A 657 19.10 13.63 -2.24
N GLY A 658 18.38 13.68 -1.12
CA GLY A 658 17.58 14.85 -0.75
C GLY A 658 16.23 14.96 -1.47
N ASN A 659 15.52 13.85 -1.65
CA ASN A 659 14.24 13.74 -2.36
C ASN A 659 14.38 14.00 -3.87
N THR A 660 15.45 13.47 -4.47
CA THR A 660 15.73 13.63 -5.90
C THR A 660 14.96 12.62 -6.74
N THR A 661 14.44 13.05 -7.90
CA THR A 661 13.85 12.15 -8.90
C THR A 661 14.68 12.16 -10.19
N ILE A 662 15.06 10.97 -10.67
CA ILE A 662 15.73 10.77 -11.95
C ILE A 662 14.72 10.20 -12.94
N GLY A 663 14.47 10.91 -14.05
CA GLY A 663 13.44 10.59 -15.03
C GLY A 663 13.72 9.34 -15.87
N ASN A 664 12.69 8.89 -16.60
CA ASN A 664 12.77 7.71 -17.47
C ASN A 664 13.92 7.83 -18.47
N LYS A 665 14.72 6.77 -18.63
CA LYS A 665 15.85 6.75 -19.58
C LYS A 665 16.89 7.86 -19.39
N ALA A 666 16.86 8.58 -18.27
CA ALA A 666 17.87 9.58 -17.96
C ALA A 666 19.20 8.90 -17.65
N LYS A 667 20.30 9.61 -17.90
CA LYS A 667 21.67 9.11 -17.66
C LYS A 667 22.40 10.04 -16.72
N ILE A 668 22.72 9.54 -15.54
CA ILE A 668 23.56 10.19 -14.55
C ILE A 668 24.88 9.42 -14.51
N GLY A 669 25.95 10.03 -15.01
CA GLY A 669 27.24 9.36 -15.19
C GLY A 669 28.21 9.59 -14.04
N ASN A 670 29.51 9.41 -14.30
CA ASN A 670 30.53 9.34 -13.27
C ASN A 670 30.82 10.67 -12.56
N PHE A 671 31.02 10.58 -11.24
CA PHE A 671 31.35 11.71 -10.36
C PHE A 671 30.33 12.83 -10.41
N VAL A 672 29.05 12.46 -10.52
CA VAL A 672 27.92 13.39 -10.48
C VAL A 672 27.26 13.33 -9.11
N GLU A 673 26.96 14.50 -8.54
CA GLU A 673 26.08 14.61 -7.38
C GLU A 673 24.78 15.32 -7.76
N VAL A 674 23.64 14.68 -7.47
CA VAL A 674 22.31 15.28 -7.65
C VAL A 674 21.58 15.34 -6.31
N LYS A 675 21.19 16.56 -5.91
CA LYS A 675 20.59 16.83 -4.60
C LYS A 675 19.31 17.65 -4.72
N THR A 676 18.22 17.18 -4.11
CA THR A 676 16.96 17.93 -4.01
C THR A 676 16.54 18.50 -5.37
N SER A 677 16.56 17.63 -6.38
CA SER A 677 16.37 18.03 -7.76
C SER A 677 15.50 17.04 -8.53
N GLU A 678 14.91 17.52 -9.63
CA GLU A 678 14.16 16.71 -10.58
C GLU A 678 14.89 16.70 -11.92
N VAL A 679 15.18 15.51 -12.44
CA VAL A 679 15.81 15.34 -13.76
C VAL A 679 14.79 14.73 -14.71
N GLY A 680 14.52 15.41 -15.82
CA GLY A 680 13.56 14.99 -16.83
C GLY A 680 13.94 13.72 -17.57
N GLN A 681 12.98 13.16 -18.31
CA GLN A 681 13.22 11.96 -19.10
C GLN A 681 14.25 12.18 -20.21
N ASN A 682 15.03 11.15 -20.53
CA ASN A 682 16.09 11.16 -21.55
C ASN A 682 17.18 12.25 -21.35
N THR A 683 17.21 12.89 -20.20
CA THR A 683 18.20 13.92 -19.86
C THR A 683 19.53 13.29 -19.47
N ARG A 684 20.63 13.96 -19.82
CA ARG A 684 21.99 13.43 -19.67
C ARG A 684 22.83 14.39 -18.83
N ILE A 685 23.35 13.90 -17.71
CA ILE A 685 24.31 14.58 -16.84
C ILE A 685 25.45 13.59 -16.61
N LYS A 686 26.46 13.61 -17.47
CA LYS A 686 27.36 12.45 -17.58
C LYS A 686 28.61 12.53 -16.72
N HIS A 687 29.14 13.72 -16.43
CA HIS A 687 30.50 13.82 -15.90
C HIS A 687 30.65 15.00 -14.93
N LEU A 688 31.26 14.75 -13.77
CA LEU A 688 31.87 15.77 -12.91
C LEU A 688 30.97 16.97 -12.60
N SER A 689 29.68 16.75 -12.34
CA SER A 689 28.70 17.83 -12.21
C SER A 689 27.99 17.81 -10.85
N TYR A 690 27.64 18.99 -10.35
CA TYR A 690 26.81 19.15 -9.16
C TYR A 690 25.49 19.84 -9.52
N ILE A 691 24.38 19.12 -9.32
CA ILE A 691 23.03 19.59 -9.59
C ILE A 691 22.25 19.64 -8.26
N GLY A 692 22.20 20.81 -7.65
CA GLY A 692 21.55 21.04 -6.36
C GLY A 692 20.36 21.98 -6.47
N ASN A 693 19.23 21.63 -5.84
CA ASN A 693 18.03 22.46 -5.81
C ASN A 693 17.55 22.89 -7.22
N ALA A 694 17.56 21.96 -8.18
CA ALA A 694 17.27 22.28 -9.57
C ALA A 694 16.12 21.43 -10.15
N LYS A 695 15.42 21.99 -11.14
CA LYS A 695 14.59 21.22 -12.07
C LYS A 695 15.26 21.23 -13.43
N VAL A 696 15.58 20.07 -13.97
CA VAL A 696 16.14 19.91 -15.32
C VAL A 696 15.08 19.27 -16.18
N GLY A 697 14.70 19.93 -17.27
CA GLY A 697 13.69 19.48 -18.22
C GLY A 697 14.13 18.22 -18.97
N GLN A 698 13.29 17.80 -19.91
CA GLN A 698 13.45 16.54 -20.63
C GLN A 698 14.42 16.68 -21.79
N ARG A 699 15.13 15.61 -22.16
CA ARG A 699 16.06 15.56 -23.30
C ARG A 699 17.17 16.61 -23.25
N SER A 700 17.40 17.24 -22.10
CA SER A 700 18.46 18.22 -21.93
C SER A 700 19.81 17.53 -21.73
N ASN A 701 20.89 18.19 -22.14
CA ASN A 701 22.24 17.69 -21.97
C ASN A 701 23.06 18.67 -21.13
N ILE A 702 23.53 18.22 -19.98
CA ILE A 702 24.40 19.00 -19.09
C ILE A 702 25.84 18.59 -19.36
N GLY A 703 26.65 19.57 -19.75
CA GLY A 703 28.07 19.41 -20.02
C GLY A 703 28.86 18.96 -18.81
N ALA A 704 30.06 18.43 -19.06
CA ALA A 704 30.95 18.02 -17.99
C ALA A 704 31.39 19.22 -17.15
N GLY A 705 31.54 19.07 -15.83
CA GLY A 705 32.03 20.16 -14.98
C GLY A 705 30.99 21.23 -14.65
N THR A 706 29.73 21.06 -15.05
CA THR A 706 28.69 22.06 -14.79
C THR A 706 28.30 22.06 -13.31
N ILE A 707 28.22 23.26 -12.72
CA ILE A 707 27.82 23.47 -11.33
C ILE A 707 26.56 24.34 -11.29
N VAL A 708 25.52 23.85 -10.62
CA VAL A 708 24.40 24.69 -10.17
C VAL A 708 24.77 25.29 -8.82
N CYS A 709 25.17 26.56 -8.83
CA CYS A 709 25.55 27.32 -7.64
C CYS A 709 24.30 27.76 -6.89
N ASN A 710 23.79 26.86 -6.05
CA ASN A 710 22.49 27.00 -5.38
C ASN A 710 22.56 27.64 -3.98
N TYR A 711 23.72 28.11 -3.51
CA TYR A 711 23.91 28.64 -2.16
C TYR A 711 24.72 29.94 -2.19
N ASP A 712 24.16 31.00 -1.62
CA ASP A 712 24.76 32.35 -1.61
C ASP A 712 25.58 32.66 -0.34
N GLY A 713 25.73 31.68 0.56
CA GLY A 713 26.33 31.87 1.89
C GLY A 713 25.31 31.96 3.04
N LYS A 714 24.02 32.12 2.75
CA LYS A 714 22.92 32.18 3.73
C LYS A 714 21.73 31.31 3.35
N LYS A 715 21.21 31.46 2.13
CA LYS A 715 20.01 30.80 1.62
C LYS A 715 20.32 29.93 0.41
N LYS A 716 19.41 28.98 0.16
CA LYS A 716 19.45 28.16 -1.05
C LYS A 716 18.40 28.62 -2.04
N HIS A 717 18.79 28.73 -3.30
CA HIS A 717 17.93 29.19 -4.40
C HIS A 717 17.72 28.08 -5.41
N LYS A 718 16.66 28.21 -6.23
CA LYS A 718 16.27 27.20 -7.21
C LYS A 718 16.73 27.60 -8.60
N THR A 719 17.19 26.62 -9.38
CA THR A 719 17.44 26.79 -10.83
C THR A 719 16.47 25.93 -11.63
N ASN A 720 15.84 26.50 -12.65
CA ASN A 720 15.01 25.78 -13.60
C ASN A 720 15.73 25.75 -14.94
N ILE A 721 16.10 24.56 -15.42
CA ILE A 721 16.62 24.32 -16.76
C ILE A 721 15.49 23.66 -17.55
N GLY A 722 15.13 24.23 -18.68
CA GLY A 722 14.08 23.77 -19.57
C GLY A 722 14.36 22.44 -20.25
N SER A 723 13.48 22.07 -21.16
CA SER A 723 13.60 20.89 -22.01
C SER A 723 14.42 21.17 -23.25
N ASN A 724 15.08 20.13 -23.76
CA ASN A 724 15.98 20.18 -24.93
C ASN A 724 17.14 21.19 -24.80
N CYS A 725 17.46 21.66 -23.59
CA CYS A 725 18.56 22.60 -23.41
C CYS A 725 19.91 21.90 -23.58
N PHE A 726 20.90 22.63 -24.07
CA PHE A 726 22.29 22.20 -24.08
C PHE A 726 23.14 23.12 -23.21
N ILE A 727 23.61 22.61 -22.07
CA ILE A 727 24.51 23.36 -21.20
C ILE A 727 25.94 22.96 -21.51
N GLY A 728 26.76 23.92 -21.88
CA GLY A 728 28.17 23.70 -22.19
C GLY A 728 28.97 23.15 -21.01
N ALA A 729 30.11 22.55 -21.32
CA ALA A 729 31.04 22.09 -20.29
C ALA A 729 31.57 23.25 -19.45
N ASN A 730 31.87 23.01 -18.17
CA ASN A 730 32.39 23.97 -17.20
C ASN A 730 31.53 25.24 -17.08
N SER A 731 30.21 25.12 -17.26
CA SER A 731 29.29 26.23 -17.00
C SER A 731 28.96 26.35 -15.51
N SER A 732 28.89 27.57 -15.01
CA SER A 732 28.43 27.89 -13.65
C SER A 732 27.09 28.60 -13.72
N LEU A 733 26.05 27.97 -13.16
CA LEU A 733 24.69 28.49 -13.16
C LEU A 733 24.39 29.08 -11.78
N ILE A 734 24.35 30.41 -11.66
CA ILE A 734 24.17 31.10 -10.38
C ILE A 734 22.67 31.21 -10.08
N ALA A 735 22.19 30.50 -9.06
CA ALA A 735 20.78 30.50 -8.70
C ALA A 735 20.39 31.78 -7.91
N PRO A 736 19.14 32.28 -8.01
CA PRO A 736 18.03 31.73 -8.80
C PRO A 736 18.19 32.02 -10.30
N LEU A 737 17.83 31.05 -11.14
CA LEU A 737 18.03 31.14 -12.58
C LEU A 737 17.00 30.31 -13.36
N ASN A 738 16.47 30.85 -14.45
CA ASN A 738 15.66 30.14 -15.45
C ASN A 738 16.40 30.07 -16.79
N VAL A 739 16.68 28.86 -17.26
CA VAL A 739 17.11 28.59 -18.62
C VAL A 739 15.91 27.99 -19.33
N HIS A 740 15.31 28.72 -20.27
CA HIS A 740 14.11 28.27 -20.97
C HIS A 740 14.38 27.16 -21.98
N ASP A 741 13.30 26.59 -22.53
CA ASP A 741 13.35 25.45 -23.44
C ASP A 741 14.16 25.76 -24.71
N ASP A 742 14.76 24.72 -25.28
CA ASP A 742 15.54 24.77 -26.53
C ASP A 742 16.75 25.74 -26.50
N SER A 743 17.16 26.21 -25.32
CA SER A 743 18.27 27.15 -25.17
C SER A 743 19.63 26.47 -25.02
N VAL A 744 20.68 27.20 -25.39
CA VAL A 744 22.07 26.74 -25.39
C VAL A 744 22.91 27.66 -24.51
N ILE A 745 23.73 27.09 -23.63
CA ILE A 745 24.77 27.82 -22.89
C ILE A 745 26.13 27.37 -23.43
N ALA A 746 26.97 28.32 -23.84
CA ALA A 746 28.31 28.01 -24.32
C ALA A 746 29.22 27.49 -23.20
N ALA A 747 30.17 26.63 -23.57
CA ALA A 747 31.15 26.09 -22.62
C ALA A 747 31.97 27.21 -21.97
N GLY A 748 32.24 27.04 -20.66
CA GLY A 748 32.98 27.99 -19.82
C GLY A 748 32.16 29.17 -19.30
N SER A 749 30.85 29.24 -19.60
CA SER A 749 30.04 30.40 -19.24
C SER A 749 29.61 30.43 -17.78
N VAL A 750 29.70 31.61 -17.16
CA VAL A 750 29.06 31.94 -15.88
C VAL A 750 27.76 32.68 -16.17
N ILE A 751 26.62 32.08 -15.82
CA ILE A 751 25.30 32.61 -16.12
C ILE A 751 24.64 33.11 -14.83
N VAL A 752 24.29 34.39 -14.82
CA VAL A 752 23.66 35.11 -13.70
C VAL A 752 22.27 35.67 -14.03
N GLU A 753 21.89 35.66 -15.31
CA GLU A 753 20.62 36.17 -15.82
C GLU A 753 19.86 35.06 -16.55
N ASP A 754 18.53 35.13 -16.50
CA ASP A 754 17.66 34.17 -17.17
C ASP A 754 17.97 34.08 -18.67
N VAL A 755 18.00 32.86 -19.19
CA VAL A 755 18.32 32.57 -20.60
C VAL A 755 17.00 32.35 -21.35
N PRO A 756 16.60 33.25 -22.27
CA PRO A 756 15.35 33.14 -23.01
C PRO A 756 15.25 31.87 -23.85
N GLU A 757 14.03 31.48 -24.24
CA GLU A 757 13.76 30.30 -25.07
C GLU A 757 14.51 30.41 -26.41
N LYS A 758 15.03 29.28 -26.92
CA LYS A 758 15.72 29.20 -28.24
C LYS A 758 16.86 30.20 -28.40
N SER A 759 17.54 30.55 -27.31
CA SER A 759 18.64 31.51 -27.32
C SER A 759 19.99 30.85 -27.01
N LEU A 760 21.06 31.54 -27.37
CA LEU A 760 22.43 31.19 -27.02
C LEU A 760 22.95 32.19 -25.98
N ALA A 761 23.25 31.70 -24.78
CA ALA A 761 23.92 32.48 -23.74
C ALA A 761 25.42 32.16 -23.70
N ILE A 762 26.24 33.21 -23.70
CA ILE A 762 27.70 33.13 -23.68
C ILE A 762 28.22 34.14 -22.67
N ALA A 763 29.04 33.68 -21.74
CA ALA A 763 29.85 34.54 -20.89
C ALA A 763 31.31 34.07 -21.02
N ARG A 764 32.05 34.71 -21.92
CA ARG A 764 33.48 34.45 -22.16
C ARG A 764 34.24 35.76 -22.10
N GLU A 765 35.39 35.72 -21.46
CA GLU A 765 36.41 36.76 -21.62
C GLU A 765 36.94 36.66 -23.07
N LYS A 766 37.06 37.80 -23.75
CA LYS A 766 37.47 37.86 -25.15
C LYS A 766 38.96 37.62 -25.32
#